data_AF-A0A8T5SS48-F1
#
_entry.id   AF-A0A8T5SS48-F1
#
_cell.length_a   1.000
_cell.length_b   1.000
_cell.length_c   1.000
_cell.angle_alpha   90.00
_cell.angle_beta   90.00
_cell.angle_gamma   90.00
#
_symmetry.space_group_name_H-M   'P 1'
#
loop_
_entity.id
_entity.type
_entity.pdbx_description
1 polymer ?
#
loop_
_entity_poly.entity_id
_entity_poly.type
_entity_poly.pdbx_seq_one_letter_code
_entity_poly.pdbx_strand_id
1 'polypeptide(L)'
;MSFNEILVAIWVYATRSTNSIIGLIIAILGLFFIISELVTKIRHGTSSENLMLAFISITFGAVLLVFENWLMAIALGLFVLALYQTFQLWNSPVWREFMIISLTTYLVFLVGTVGDFIYELITEEASELFTAWAYNIMIFVFIIMALIFFGKKFVLVSRMMSPQVLYLVLFALIYVALYIVTNLLITAEVIPADTVENLSWFYLAPVLSNSIAERIVFLSLGPYELLIAAAFGMYFISGPLLTKLFGIKPIEDERILSLVEEVRVKMGIKRKLKVGFVEAPILNAMAFGPWFDQRITLICRTLEEFNDDDIRGIVAHELAHNKRLHVVILQVISATEMMIKKALLLPATTLDYSAYRELEVSFGIYFLINYGILAFLYIFVRILEGDADKQTKKAGYGRELAQALYRLEGFYQGVAGDFGVNVQLLTGKEFSEEEKQRFLGEAAIRLYKHVYRPGRWDMIANIFMSHPRSAYRIQAMIDDDLSPIKGALLPYWLILPNFIRGRTIKKFAGKRDDFSDLISSRYKEYFGKAGVKTFLEITRMNELISRIVGREVVAYDQIDDVIVVGTAEGVVISDIICRPLSLSIKDEKGNSQMIQVSDFSIHDAMINEIYVGKMGDTGVLVSYETAKDGNQPEFTFRTLNDEDKTYTKKYTGKPISFLENFVNNEIFFYMDGVDRGAIIKKFKLGKTFSESTFVFDVDHSGVIEEVSLEGKNLLIELPPVLLRFSKDKIAKQTVTMQTLIGKSVILYTKEEIEVGIACQMIGVDEKKVQYKIKDKEFEEERKKIDYIYVFNDIPKIMVKNHVSFVDRLILRLSNRKDMKYIFG
;
A
#
# COMPACT_ATOMS: atom_id res chain seq x y z
N MET A 1 -48.10 -10.91 12.38
CA MET A 1 -46.95 -11.84 12.43
C MET A 1 -46.15 -11.49 13.68
N SER A 2 -46.05 -12.42 14.63
CA SER A 2 -45.25 -12.20 15.85
C SER A 2 -43.75 -12.17 15.52
N PHE A 3 -42.92 -11.52 16.34
CA PHE A 3 -41.47 -11.48 16.14
C PHE A 3 -40.85 -12.89 16.07
N ASN A 4 -41.42 -13.84 16.82
CA ASN A 4 -41.03 -15.25 16.78
C ASN A 4 -41.38 -15.92 15.44
N GLU A 5 -42.54 -15.62 14.85
CA GLU A 5 -42.89 -16.12 13.52
C GLU A 5 -41.93 -15.60 12.43
N ILE A 6 -41.48 -14.34 12.54
CA ILE A 6 -40.51 -13.75 11.61
C ILE A 6 -39.14 -14.43 11.74
N LEU A 7 -38.66 -14.65 12.97
CA LEU A 7 -37.41 -15.35 13.21
C LEU A 7 -37.43 -16.79 12.71
N VAL A 8 -38.54 -17.50 12.92
CA VAL A 8 -38.72 -18.87 12.41
C VAL A 8 -38.75 -18.87 10.88
N ALA A 9 -39.45 -17.93 10.24
CA ALA A 9 -39.48 -17.81 8.79
C ALA A 9 -38.09 -17.50 8.19
N ILE A 10 -37.32 -16.59 8.80
CA ILE A 10 -35.95 -16.26 8.38
C ILE A 10 -35.03 -17.47 8.55
N TRP A 11 -35.15 -18.21 9.65
CA TRP A 11 -34.33 -19.40 9.90
C TRP A 11 -34.64 -20.53 8.90
N VAL A 12 -35.92 -20.78 8.64
CA VAL A 12 -36.37 -21.75 7.63
C VAL A 12 -35.89 -21.35 6.24
N TYR A 13 -35.93 -20.07 5.90
CA TYR A 13 -35.40 -19.58 4.62
C TYR A 13 -33.88 -19.71 4.54
N ALA A 14 -33.16 -19.31 5.59
CA ALA A 14 -31.70 -19.35 5.60
C ALA A 14 -31.13 -20.78 5.50
N THR A 15 -31.82 -21.77 6.06
CA THR A 15 -31.41 -23.19 6.01
C THR A 15 -31.58 -23.84 4.64
N ARG A 16 -32.09 -23.12 3.63
CA ARG A 16 -32.22 -23.59 2.25
C ARG A 16 -30.88 -23.82 1.55
N SER A 17 -29.86 -23.01 1.86
CA SER A 17 -28.53 -23.14 1.26
C SER A 17 -27.42 -22.72 2.23
N THR A 18 -26.21 -23.24 2.02
CA THR A 18 -25.04 -22.86 2.81
C THR A 18 -24.72 -21.36 2.66
N ASN A 19 -24.92 -20.80 1.46
CA ASN A 19 -24.72 -19.36 1.21
C ASN A 19 -25.68 -18.51 2.05
N SER A 20 -26.94 -18.91 2.12
CA SER A 20 -27.96 -18.20 2.90
C SER A 20 -27.68 -18.23 4.41
N ILE A 21 -27.20 -19.38 4.95
CA ILE A 21 -26.75 -19.46 6.35
C ILE A 21 -25.58 -18.50 6.60
N ILE A 22 -24.58 -18.50 5.72
CA ILE A 22 -23.41 -17.62 5.84
C ILE A 22 -23.83 -16.15 5.77
N GLY A 23 -24.72 -15.80 4.83
CA GLY A 23 -25.29 -14.46 4.69
C GLY A 23 -25.99 -13.98 5.97
N LEU A 24 -26.82 -14.85 6.57
CA LEU A 24 -27.49 -14.57 7.84
C LEU A 24 -26.49 -14.31 8.98
N ILE A 25 -25.46 -15.16 9.12
CA ILE A 25 -24.43 -14.98 10.15
C ILE A 25 -23.71 -13.65 9.98
N ILE A 26 -23.31 -13.31 8.75
CA ILE A 26 -22.62 -12.04 8.46
C ILE A 26 -23.53 -10.84 8.75
N ALA A 27 -24.81 -10.91 8.38
CA ALA A 27 -25.77 -9.84 8.63
C ALA A 27 -26.01 -9.63 10.14
N ILE A 28 -26.13 -10.70 10.92
CA ILE A 28 -26.28 -10.63 12.39
C ILE A 28 -25.05 -10.01 13.04
N LEU A 29 -23.84 -10.42 12.63
CA LEU A 29 -22.60 -9.83 13.12
C LEU A 29 -22.49 -8.34 12.77
N GLY A 30 -22.85 -7.97 11.53
CA GLY A 30 -22.93 -6.57 11.10
C GLY A 30 -23.92 -5.76 11.93
N LEU A 31 -25.11 -6.32 12.21
CA LEU A 31 -26.13 -5.66 13.03
C LEU A 31 -25.65 -5.43 14.46
N PHE A 32 -25.01 -6.43 15.07
CA PHE A 32 -24.39 -6.29 16.38
C PHE A 32 -23.37 -5.14 16.41
N PHE A 33 -22.51 -5.05 15.40
CA PHE A 33 -21.55 -3.95 15.28
C PHE A 33 -22.23 -2.59 15.09
N ILE A 34 -23.23 -2.46 14.21
CA ILE A 34 -23.96 -1.19 14.04
C ILE A 34 -24.61 -0.75 15.35
N ILE A 35 -25.29 -1.65 16.05
CA ILE A 35 -25.95 -1.31 17.33
C ILE A 35 -24.90 -0.82 18.32
N SER A 36 -23.76 -1.50 18.43
CA SER A 36 -22.67 -1.06 19.31
C SER A 36 -22.17 0.34 18.94
N GLU A 37 -22.02 0.65 17.65
CA GLU A 37 -21.57 1.97 17.18
C GLU A 37 -22.62 3.06 17.43
N LEU A 38 -23.90 2.79 17.15
CA LEU A 38 -24.99 3.73 17.37
C LEU A 38 -25.18 4.05 18.85
N VAL A 39 -25.10 3.05 19.73
CA VAL A 39 -25.16 3.26 21.18
C VAL A 39 -24.05 4.18 21.64
N THR A 40 -22.82 3.96 21.14
CA THR A 40 -21.66 4.80 21.47
C THR A 40 -21.83 6.23 20.95
N LYS A 41 -22.33 6.39 19.72
CA LYS A 41 -22.61 7.69 19.11
C LYS A 41 -23.69 8.47 19.85
N ILE A 42 -24.80 7.81 20.22
CA ILE A 42 -25.93 8.45 20.91
C ILE A 42 -25.54 8.85 22.34
N ARG A 43 -24.85 7.97 23.07
CA ARG A 43 -24.49 8.21 24.47
C ARG A 43 -23.33 9.18 24.64
N HIS A 44 -22.34 9.13 23.74
CA HIS A 44 -21.05 9.80 23.93
C HIS A 44 -20.66 10.71 22.77
N GLY A 45 -21.54 10.94 21.78
CA GLY A 45 -21.23 11.83 20.64
C GLY A 45 -19.99 11.43 19.84
N THR A 46 -19.59 10.15 19.92
CA THR A 46 -18.41 9.60 19.26
C THR A 46 -18.81 9.00 17.92
N SER A 47 -18.18 9.46 16.84
CA SER A 47 -18.33 8.87 15.51
C SER A 47 -17.17 7.94 15.21
N SER A 48 -17.44 6.63 15.08
CA SER A 48 -16.49 5.68 14.52
C SER A 48 -16.54 5.69 12.99
N GLU A 49 -15.37 5.54 12.38
CA GLU A 49 -15.21 5.29 10.93
C GLU A 49 -15.70 3.87 10.55
N ASN A 50 -15.85 2.98 11.54
CA ASN A 50 -16.21 1.57 11.34
C ASN A 50 -17.72 1.31 11.33
N LEU A 51 -18.56 2.30 11.65
CA LEU A 51 -20.02 2.21 11.47
C LEU A 51 -20.37 1.80 10.04
N MET A 52 -19.60 2.30 9.06
CA MET A 52 -19.80 1.94 7.66
C MET A 52 -19.40 0.49 7.36
N LEU A 53 -18.30 -0.02 7.92
CA LEU A 53 -17.91 -1.42 7.74
C LEU A 53 -18.98 -2.37 8.28
N ALA A 54 -19.61 -2.00 9.38
CA ALA A 54 -20.74 -2.73 9.93
C ALA A 54 -21.97 -2.67 8.99
N PHE A 55 -22.27 -1.51 8.41
CA PHE A 55 -23.31 -1.36 7.38
C PHE A 55 -23.04 -2.19 6.13
N ILE A 56 -21.82 -2.16 5.62
CA ILE A 56 -21.39 -3.00 4.48
C ILE A 56 -21.56 -4.47 4.81
N SER A 57 -21.20 -4.91 6.02
CA SER A 57 -21.38 -6.30 6.45
C SER A 57 -22.86 -6.69 6.45
N ILE A 58 -23.76 -5.82 6.90
CA ILE A 58 -25.21 -6.08 6.81
C ILE A 58 -25.67 -6.15 5.36
N THR A 59 -25.31 -5.17 4.53
CA THR A 59 -25.70 -5.16 3.12
C THR A 59 -25.20 -6.40 2.41
N PHE A 60 -23.93 -6.75 2.59
CA PHE A 60 -23.32 -7.96 2.07
C PHE A 60 -24.07 -9.22 2.51
N GLY A 61 -24.27 -9.37 3.83
CA GLY A 61 -24.95 -10.54 4.40
C GLY A 61 -26.41 -10.66 3.94
N ALA A 62 -27.12 -9.53 3.82
CA ALA A 62 -28.50 -9.49 3.34
C ALA A 62 -28.59 -9.88 1.86
N VAL A 63 -27.67 -9.39 1.02
CA VAL A 63 -27.61 -9.79 -0.40
C VAL A 63 -27.31 -11.27 -0.52
N LEU A 64 -26.32 -11.78 0.20
CA LEU A 64 -25.97 -13.20 0.15
C LEU A 64 -27.09 -14.08 0.69
N LEU A 65 -27.83 -13.61 1.71
CA LEU A 65 -29.01 -14.29 2.25
C LEU A 65 -30.15 -14.39 1.24
N VAL A 66 -30.45 -13.31 0.51
CA VAL A 66 -31.62 -13.25 -0.39
C VAL A 66 -31.32 -13.85 -1.76
N PHE A 67 -30.12 -13.61 -2.27
CA PHE A 67 -29.78 -13.90 -3.66
C PHE A 67 -28.79 -15.06 -3.84
N GLU A 68 -28.19 -15.55 -2.75
CA GLU A 68 -27.24 -16.66 -2.75
C GLU A 68 -26.00 -16.47 -3.66
N ASN A 69 -25.78 -15.24 -4.14
CA ASN A 69 -24.77 -14.89 -5.12
C ASN A 69 -23.66 -14.04 -4.48
N TRP A 70 -22.47 -14.65 -4.39
CA TRP A 70 -21.27 -14.02 -3.83
C TRP A 70 -20.81 -12.81 -4.64
N LEU A 71 -20.87 -12.87 -5.97
CA LEU A 71 -20.40 -11.80 -6.83
C LEU A 71 -21.22 -10.52 -6.62
N MET A 72 -22.55 -10.66 -6.55
CA MET A 72 -23.45 -9.54 -6.27
C MET A 72 -23.27 -8.98 -4.86
N ALA A 73 -23.10 -9.85 -3.85
CA ALA A 73 -22.84 -9.43 -2.48
C ALA A 73 -21.54 -8.62 -2.37
N ILE A 74 -20.46 -9.09 -3.00
CA ILE A 74 -19.18 -8.38 -3.06
C ILE A 74 -19.32 -7.05 -3.81
N ALA A 75 -19.92 -7.06 -5.00
CA ALA A 75 -20.08 -5.87 -5.83
C ALA A 75 -20.88 -4.78 -5.12
N LEU A 76 -22.02 -5.13 -4.50
CA LEU A 76 -22.83 -4.16 -3.77
C LEU A 76 -22.12 -3.67 -2.50
N GLY A 77 -21.46 -4.56 -1.76
CA GLY A 77 -20.68 -4.19 -0.59
C GLY A 77 -19.56 -3.19 -0.91
N LEU A 78 -18.81 -3.43 -1.98
CA LEU A 78 -17.76 -2.52 -2.47
C LEU A 78 -18.35 -1.21 -3.00
N PHE A 79 -19.48 -1.25 -3.71
CA PHE A 79 -20.16 -0.05 -4.18
C PHE A 79 -20.60 0.85 -3.01
N VAL A 80 -21.22 0.25 -1.99
CA VAL A 80 -21.66 0.94 -0.78
C VAL A 80 -20.46 1.53 -0.02
N LEU A 81 -19.34 0.80 0.08
CA LEU A 81 -18.08 1.31 0.63
C LEU A 81 -17.57 2.52 -0.16
N ALA A 82 -17.51 2.40 -1.49
CA ALA A 82 -17.05 3.47 -2.37
C ALA A 82 -17.93 4.72 -2.23
N LEU A 83 -19.26 4.56 -2.11
CA LEU A 83 -20.19 5.67 -1.91
C LEU A 83 -19.88 6.44 -0.63
N TYR A 84 -19.68 5.72 0.47
CA TYR A 84 -19.33 6.33 1.75
C TYR A 84 -17.97 7.01 1.74
N GLN A 85 -16.95 6.35 1.19
CA GLN A 85 -15.62 6.94 1.06
C GLN A 85 -15.65 8.20 0.17
N THR A 86 -16.48 8.21 -0.89
CA THR A 86 -16.71 9.41 -1.71
C THR A 86 -17.28 10.55 -0.88
N PHE A 87 -18.25 10.27 0.01
CA PHE A 87 -18.81 11.28 0.90
C PHE A 87 -17.79 11.80 1.92
N GLN A 88 -16.98 10.92 2.51
CA GLN A 88 -15.92 11.32 3.44
C GLN A 88 -14.87 12.20 2.78
N LEU A 89 -14.44 11.81 1.57
CA LEU A 89 -13.41 12.51 0.81
C LEU A 89 -13.97 13.63 -0.08
N TRP A 90 -15.26 13.99 0.07
CA TRP A 90 -15.94 14.98 -0.78
C TRP A 90 -15.23 16.35 -0.82
N ASN A 91 -14.57 16.72 0.27
CA ASN A 91 -13.88 18.00 0.37
C ASN A 91 -12.40 17.91 -0.08
N SER A 92 -11.92 16.73 -0.43
CA SER A 92 -10.60 16.52 -1.02
C SER A 92 -10.75 16.56 -2.54
N PRO A 93 -10.23 17.57 -3.24
CA PRO A 93 -10.56 17.78 -4.66
C PRO A 93 -10.19 16.59 -5.55
N VAL A 94 -8.95 16.10 -5.44
CA VAL A 94 -8.47 14.99 -6.28
C VAL A 94 -9.02 13.64 -5.83
N TRP A 95 -9.07 13.38 -4.52
CA TRP A 95 -9.62 12.12 -4.01
C TRP A 95 -11.11 11.99 -4.24
N ARG A 96 -11.89 13.08 -4.09
CA ARG A 96 -13.30 13.10 -4.48
C ARG A 96 -13.48 12.63 -5.92
N GLU A 97 -12.69 13.18 -6.84
CA GLU A 97 -12.79 12.86 -8.25
C GLU A 97 -12.42 11.40 -8.52
N PHE A 98 -11.33 10.88 -7.94
CA PHE A 98 -11.01 9.46 -8.01
C PHE A 98 -12.08 8.55 -7.42
N MET A 99 -12.68 8.95 -6.30
CA MET A 99 -13.74 8.19 -5.66
C MET A 99 -15.03 8.20 -6.50
N ILE A 100 -15.39 9.34 -7.12
CA ILE A 100 -16.51 9.41 -8.07
C ILE A 100 -16.24 8.51 -9.28
N ILE A 101 -15.05 8.59 -9.88
CA ILE A 101 -14.65 7.74 -11.00
C ILE A 101 -14.81 6.27 -10.61
N SER A 102 -14.26 5.87 -9.46
CA SER A 102 -14.33 4.49 -8.96
C SER A 102 -15.77 4.07 -8.68
N LEU A 103 -16.58 4.93 -8.07
CA LEU A 103 -17.99 4.68 -7.78
C LEU A 103 -18.81 4.45 -9.06
N THR A 104 -18.66 5.32 -10.06
CA THR A 104 -19.33 5.17 -11.37
C THR A 104 -18.90 3.88 -12.05
N THR A 105 -17.60 3.57 -11.97
CA THR A 105 -17.00 2.35 -12.54
C THR A 105 -17.60 1.08 -11.90
N TYR A 106 -17.66 1.02 -10.57
CA TYR A 106 -18.31 -0.08 -9.85
C TYR A 106 -19.83 -0.15 -10.07
N LEU A 107 -20.49 1.00 -10.25
CA LEU A 107 -21.93 1.03 -10.55
C LEU A 107 -22.23 0.31 -11.86
N VAL A 108 -21.42 0.51 -12.90
CA VAL A 108 -21.59 -0.18 -14.19
C VAL A 108 -21.51 -1.70 -13.98
N PHE A 109 -20.49 -2.17 -13.26
CA PHE A 109 -20.35 -3.59 -12.93
C PHE A 109 -21.56 -4.15 -12.16
N LEU A 110 -22.01 -3.42 -11.13
CA LEU A 110 -23.18 -3.78 -10.33
C LEU A 110 -24.46 -3.85 -11.17
N VAL A 111 -24.69 -2.89 -12.06
CA VAL A 111 -25.84 -2.89 -12.97
C VAL A 111 -25.81 -4.10 -13.89
N GLY A 112 -24.62 -4.51 -14.37
CA GLY A 112 -24.45 -5.73 -15.14
C GLY A 112 -24.88 -6.98 -14.35
N THR A 113 -24.38 -7.14 -13.13
CA THR A 113 -24.71 -8.30 -12.28
C THR A 113 -26.18 -8.34 -11.86
N VAL A 114 -26.79 -7.19 -11.58
CA VAL A 114 -28.23 -7.11 -11.33
C VAL A 114 -29.02 -7.42 -12.60
N GLY A 115 -28.53 -7.00 -13.77
CA GLY A 115 -29.13 -7.31 -15.07
C GLY A 115 -29.19 -8.80 -15.34
N ASP A 116 -28.10 -9.53 -15.08
CA ASP A 116 -28.07 -11.00 -15.18
C ASP A 116 -29.06 -11.66 -14.22
N PHE A 117 -29.11 -11.21 -12.96
CA PHE A 117 -30.09 -11.74 -12.01
C PHE A 117 -31.55 -11.51 -12.46
N ILE A 118 -31.86 -10.32 -13.00
CA ILE A 118 -33.20 -10.04 -13.53
C ILE A 118 -33.49 -10.92 -14.75
N TYR A 119 -32.52 -11.13 -15.63
CA TYR A 119 -32.67 -11.99 -16.79
C TYR A 119 -32.95 -13.43 -16.37
N GLU A 120 -32.18 -13.97 -15.43
CA GLU A 120 -32.39 -15.31 -14.86
C GLU A 120 -33.78 -15.45 -14.22
N LEU A 121 -34.24 -14.41 -13.51
CA LEU A 121 -35.57 -14.41 -12.92
C LEU A 121 -36.71 -14.43 -13.95
N ILE A 122 -36.51 -13.82 -15.12
CA ILE A 122 -37.54 -13.72 -16.18
C ILE A 122 -37.53 -14.95 -17.10
N THR A 123 -36.34 -15.45 -17.42
CA THR A 123 -36.15 -16.49 -18.44
C THR A 123 -35.93 -17.88 -17.86
N GLU A 124 -35.66 -17.99 -16.54
CA GLU A 124 -35.21 -19.20 -15.85
C GLU A 124 -33.87 -19.75 -16.39
N GLU A 125 -33.17 -18.98 -17.22
CA GLU A 125 -31.86 -19.30 -17.79
C GLU A 125 -30.77 -18.49 -17.08
N ALA A 126 -29.75 -19.18 -16.55
CA ALA A 126 -28.59 -18.52 -15.99
C ALA A 126 -27.85 -17.74 -17.10
N SER A 127 -27.50 -16.49 -16.82
CA SER A 127 -26.77 -15.61 -17.73
C SER A 127 -25.63 -14.93 -17.00
N GLU A 128 -24.49 -14.80 -17.66
CA GLU A 128 -23.36 -13.95 -17.23
C GLU A 128 -23.07 -12.82 -18.24
N LEU A 129 -23.95 -12.66 -19.24
CA LEU A 129 -23.79 -11.77 -20.36
C LEU A 129 -23.67 -10.31 -19.92
N PHE A 130 -24.58 -9.84 -19.07
CA PHE A 130 -24.62 -8.43 -18.65
C PHE A 130 -23.44 -8.09 -17.74
N THR A 131 -23.06 -8.99 -16.82
CA THR A 131 -21.87 -8.87 -15.97
C THR A 131 -20.61 -8.78 -16.82
N ALA A 132 -20.47 -9.64 -17.82
CA ALA A 132 -19.32 -9.62 -18.71
C ALA A 132 -19.22 -8.31 -19.50
N TRP A 133 -20.31 -7.86 -20.11
CA TRP A 133 -20.35 -6.58 -20.81
C TRP A 133 -19.99 -5.42 -19.89
N ALA A 134 -20.56 -5.40 -18.68
CA ALA A 134 -20.28 -4.39 -17.69
C ALA A 134 -18.81 -4.38 -17.27
N TYR A 135 -18.20 -5.55 -17.01
CA TYR A 135 -16.78 -5.67 -16.67
C TYR A 135 -15.87 -5.16 -17.78
N ASN A 136 -16.14 -5.55 -19.03
CA ASN A 136 -15.32 -5.14 -20.17
C ASN A 136 -15.41 -3.63 -20.47
N ILE A 137 -16.59 -3.02 -20.22
CA ILE A 137 -16.80 -1.57 -20.42
C ILE A 137 -16.26 -0.74 -19.24
N MET A 138 -16.22 -1.32 -18.05
CA MET A 138 -15.85 -0.65 -16.80
C MET A 138 -14.51 0.13 -16.89
N ILE A 139 -13.47 -0.46 -17.49
CA ILE A 139 -12.16 0.21 -17.64
C ILE A 139 -12.24 1.44 -18.56
N PHE A 140 -13.06 1.39 -19.61
CA PHE A 140 -13.27 2.52 -20.50
C PHE A 140 -14.04 3.64 -19.81
N VAL A 141 -15.05 3.29 -19.00
CA VAL A 141 -15.77 4.25 -18.15
C VAL A 141 -14.81 4.93 -17.19
N PHE A 142 -13.94 4.16 -16.52
CA PHE A 142 -12.91 4.72 -15.64
C PHE A 142 -12.02 5.73 -16.38
N ILE A 143 -11.48 5.35 -17.55
CA ILE A 143 -10.59 6.21 -18.34
C ILE A 143 -11.32 7.48 -18.82
N ILE A 144 -12.53 7.35 -19.35
CA ILE A 144 -13.34 8.48 -19.82
C ILE A 144 -13.60 9.45 -18.67
N MET A 145 -14.04 8.94 -17.52
CA MET A 145 -14.30 9.76 -16.34
C MET A 145 -13.03 10.42 -15.81
N ALA A 146 -11.89 9.72 -15.80
CA ALA A 146 -10.60 10.29 -15.43
C ALA A 146 -10.17 11.41 -16.38
N LEU A 147 -10.38 11.25 -17.69
CA LEU A 147 -10.14 12.31 -18.67
C LEU A 147 -11.10 13.49 -18.52
N ILE A 148 -12.35 13.26 -18.13
CA ILE A 148 -13.32 14.34 -17.85
C ILE A 148 -12.88 15.18 -16.65
N PHE A 149 -12.45 14.55 -15.55
CA PHE A 149 -12.07 15.27 -14.33
C PHE A 149 -10.68 15.92 -14.43
N PHE A 150 -9.69 15.18 -14.92
CA PHE A 150 -8.28 15.61 -14.86
C PHE A 150 -7.71 16.03 -16.22
N GLY A 151 -8.43 15.80 -17.32
CA GLY A 151 -7.97 16.10 -18.67
C GLY A 151 -6.66 15.38 -19.03
N LYS A 152 -5.81 16.08 -19.79
CA LYS A 152 -4.49 15.56 -20.20
C LYS A 152 -3.55 15.30 -19.03
N LYS A 153 -3.74 15.93 -17.87
CA LYS A 153 -2.87 15.74 -16.69
C LYS A 153 -2.89 14.30 -16.19
N PHE A 154 -4.06 13.63 -16.22
CA PHE A 154 -4.15 12.23 -15.83
C PHE A 154 -3.31 11.32 -16.72
N VAL A 155 -3.28 11.59 -18.04
CA VAL A 155 -2.44 10.84 -18.98
C VAL A 155 -0.96 11.01 -18.67
N LEU A 156 -0.56 12.20 -18.23
CA LEU A 156 0.84 12.52 -17.95
C LEU A 156 1.31 12.03 -16.58
N VAL A 157 0.43 12.00 -15.57
CA VAL A 157 0.78 11.66 -14.18
C VAL A 157 0.57 10.18 -13.87
N SER A 158 -0.29 9.50 -14.63
CA SER A 158 -0.58 8.09 -14.44
C SER A 158 0.34 7.19 -15.25
N ARG A 159 0.99 6.22 -14.59
CA ARG A 159 1.66 5.11 -15.28
C ARG A 159 0.68 4.19 -16.03
N MET A 160 -0.64 4.33 -15.80
CA MET A 160 -1.66 3.44 -16.39
C MET A 160 -1.94 3.68 -17.86
N MET A 161 -1.59 4.83 -18.44
CA MET A 161 -1.73 5.07 -19.89
C MET A 161 -0.59 4.40 -20.67
N SER A 162 -0.27 3.17 -20.30
CA SER A 162 0.60 2.22 -20.99
C SER A 162 0.00 1.81 -22.34
N PRO A 163 0.80 1.31 -23.30
CA PRO A 163 0.30 0.65 -24.50
C PRO A 163 -0.81 -0.39 -24.25
N GLN A 164 -0.95 -0.92 -23.04
CA GLN A 164 -2.01 -1.84 -22.61
C GLN A 164 -3.44 -1.37 -22.93
N VAL A 165 -3.78 -0.09 -22.71
CA VAL A 165 -5.13 0.43 -23.03
C VAL A 165 -5.42 0.31 -24.53
N LEU A 166 -4.40 0.54 -25.35
CA LEU A 166 -4.49 0.42 -26.80
C LEU A 166 -4.69 -1.04 -27.24
N TYR A 167 -4.05 -2.00 -26.56
CA TYR A 167 -4.34 -3.42 -26.76
C TYR A 167 -5.77 -3.77 -26.38
N LEU A 168 -6.32 -3.25 -25.27
CA LEU A 168 -7.71 -3.50 -24.88
C LEU A 168 -8.72 -2.99 -25.91
N VAL A 169 -8.52 -1.76 -26.42
CA VAL A 169 -9.36 -1.21 -27.51
C VAL A 169 -9.26 -2.09 -28.76
N LEU A 170 -8.03 -2.47 -29.15
CA LEU A 170 -7.81 -3.29 -30.33
C LEU A 170 -8.46 -4.67 -30.19
N PHE A 171 -8.37 -5.28 -29.01
CA PHE A 171 -8.99 -6.56 -28.72
C PHE A 171 -10.50 -6.45 -28.88
N ALA A 172 -11.15 -5.44 -28.29
CA ALA A 172 -12.58 -5.21 -28.50
C ALA A 172 -12.96 -5.06 -29.99
N LEU A 173 -12.15 -4.33 -30.78
CA LEU A 173 -12.37 -4.17 -32.22
C LEU A 173 -12.23 -5.50 -33.00
N ILE A 174 -11.33 -6.39 -32.57
CA ILE A 174 -11.17 -7.72 -33.17
C ILE A 174 -12.42 -8.57 -32.96
N TYR A 175 -13.01 -8.55 -31.77
CA TYR A 175 -14.27 -9.26 -31.51
C TYR A 175 -15.41 -8.72 -32.37
N VAL A 176 -15.51 -7.40 -32.53
CA VAL A 176 -16.51 -6.78 -33.42
C VAL A 176 -16.28 -7.18 -34.87
N ALA A 177 -15.03 -7.15 -35.35
CA ALA A 177 -14.68 -7.56 -36.70
C ALA A 177 -14.99 -9.04 -36.94
N LEU A 178 -14.63 -9.92 -36.00
CA LEU A 178 -14.95 -11.35 -36.03
C LEU A 178 -16.46 -11.57 -36.16
N TYR A 179 -17.26 -10.91 -35.31
CA TYR A 179 -18.71 -11.02 -35.36
C TYR A 179 -19.29 -10.60 -36.72
N ILE A 180 -18.83 -9.47 -37.27
CA ILE A 180 -19.28 -8.97 -38.58
C ILE A 180 -18.90 -9.95 -39.70
N VAL A 181 -17.66 -10.43 -39.73
CA VAL A 181 -17.18 -11.34 -40.78
C VAL A 181 -17.88 -12.69 -40.69
N THR A 182 -18.04 -13.26 -39.49
CA THR A 182 -18.79 -14.52 -39.29
C THR A 182 -20.21 -14.41 -39.83
N ASN A 183 -20.93 -13.34 -39.47
CA ASN A 183 -22.29 -13.12 -39.97
C ASN A 183 -22.36 -12.95 -41.50
N LEU A 184 -21.37 -12.28 -42.09
CA LEU A 184 -21.29 -12.12 -43.54
C LEU A 184 -21.04 -13.46 -44.24
N LEU A 185 -20.13 -14.29 -43.72
CA LEU A 185 -19.83 -15.61 -44.28
C LEU A 185 -21.01 -16.59 -44.17
N ILE A 186 -21.79 -16.51 -43.09
CA ILE A 186 -23.03 -17.28 -42.94
C ILE A 186 -24.08 -16.81 -43.94
N THR A 187 -24.27 -15.50 -44.07
CA THR A 187 -25.22 -14.93 -45.03
C THR A 187 -24.83 -15.30 -46.47
N ALA A 188 -23.54 -15.48 -46.74
CA ALA A 188 -23.00 -15.93 -48.02
C ALA A 188 -22.95 -17.47 -48.17
N GLU A 189 -23.51 -18.24 -47.23
CA GLU A 189 -23.53 -19.72 -47.21
C GLU A 189 -22.14 -20.38 -47.29
N VAL A 190 -21.08 -19.66 -46.90
CA VAL A 190 -19.70 -20.15 -46.94
C VAL A 190 -19.41 -21.06 -45.74
N ILE A 191 -20.05 -20.79 -44.59
CA ILE A 191 -19.90 -21.57 -43.36
C ILE A 191 -21.29 -21.89 -42.76
N PRO A 192 -21.42 -23.02 -42.04
CA PRO A 192 -22.68 -23.42 -41.40
C PRO A 192 -23.23 -22.38 -40.41
N ALA A 193 -24.54 -22.25 -40.30
CA ALA A 193 -25.19 -21.24 -39.44
C ALA A 193 -24.95 -21.48 -37.93
N ASP A 194 -24.69 -22.71 -37.52
CA ASP A 194 -24.28 -23.13 -36.17
C ASP A 194 -22.87 -22.63 -35.79
N THR A 195 -22.08 -22.14 -36.75
CA THR A 195 -20.74 -21.58 -36.48
C THR A 195 -20.80 -20.25 -35.70
N VAL A 196 -21.95 -19.57 -35.63
CA VAL A 196 -22.14 -18.36 -34.79
C VAL A 196 -21.88 -18.65 -33.33
N GLU A 197 -22.29 -19.84 -32.86
CA GLU A 197 -22.21 -20.20 -31.45
C GLU A 197 -20.76 -20.33 -30.96
N ASN A 198 -19.78 -20.51 -31.87
CA ASN A 198 -18.39 -20.78 -31.51
C ASN A 198 -17.34 -19.82 -32.11
N LEU A 199 -17.73 -18.74 -32.85
CA LEU A 199 -16.87 -17.66 -33.41
C LEU A 199 -15.45 -18.12 -33.83
N SER A 200 -15.37 -19.33 -34.38
CA SER A 200 -14.13 -19.98 -34.76
C SER A 200 -14.34 -20.83 -36.00
N TRP A 201 -13.33 -20.84 -36.87
CA TRP A 201 -13.33 -21.58 -38.13
C TRP A 201 -12.10 -22.46 -38.20
N PHE A 202 -12.21 -23.65 -38.75
CA PHE A 202 -11.06 -24.55 -38.84
C PHE A 202 -10.36 -24.42 -40.19
N TYR A 203 -9.04 -24.16 -40.16
CA TYR A 203 -8.22 -24.13 -41.38
C TYR A 203 -7.82 -25.54 -41.86
N LEU A 204 -7.83 -26.53 -40.96
CA LEU A 204 -7.29 -27.88 -41.17
C LEU A 204 -8.23 -29.02 -40.71
N ALA A 205 -9.48 -28.71 -40.32
CA ALA A 205 -10.47 -29.70 -39.83
C ALA A 205 -10.75 -30.91 -40.74
N PRO A 206 -10.62 -30.85 -42.08
CA PRO A 206 -10.80 -32.06 -42.88
C PRO A 206 -9.76 -33.17 -42.59
N VAL A 207 -8.62 -32.82 -41.95
CA VAL A 207 -7.47 -33.71 -41.76
C VAL A 207 -7.21 -34.08 -40.28
N LEU A 208 -7.75 -33.33 -39.32
CA LEU A 208 -7.52 -33.51 -37.88
C LEU A 208 -8.84 -33.59 -37.12
N SER A 209 -8.90 -34.33 -36.00
CA SER A 209 -10.11 -34.39 -35.19
C SER A 209 -10.43 -33.03 -34.56
N ASN A 210 -11.73 -32.68 -34.53
CA ASN A 210 -12.22 -31.39 -33.99
C ASN A 210 -11.67 -31.12 -32.57
N SER A 211 -11.61 -32.15 -31.72
CA SER A 211 -11.09 -32.07 -30.35
C SER A 211 -9.63 -31.64 -30.21
N ILE A 212 -8.78 -31.94 -31.21
CA ILE A 212 -7.37 -31.54 -31.21
C ILE A 212 -7.24 -30.09 -31.69
N ALA A 213 -8.02 -29.72 -32.71
CA ALA A 213 -7.99 -28.38 -33.29
C ALA A 213 -8.52 -27.31 -32.31
N GLU A 214 -9.46 -27.66 -31.43
CA GLU A 214 -9.97 -26.80 -30.36
C GLU A 214 -8.91 -26.45 -29.30
N ARG A 215 -7.92 -27.32 -29.07
CA ARG A 215 -6.92 -27.15 -28.00
C ARG A 215 -5.60 -26.56 -28.45
N ILE A 216 -5.33 -26.51 -29.76
CA ILE A 216 -4.04 -26.07 -30.31
C ILE A 216 -4.23 -24.79 -31.13
N VAL A 217 -3.43 -23.76 -30.84
CA VAL A 217 -3.46 -22.50 -31.59
C VAL A 217 -3.06 -22.70 -33.05
N PHE A 218 -3.64 -21.91 -33.95
CA PHE A 218 -3.40 -21.92 -35.40
C PHE A 218 -3.88 -23.18 -36.16
N LEU A 219 -4.46 -24.17 -35.48
CA LEU A 219 -5.23 -25.24 -36.16
C LEU A 219 -6.68 -24.81 -36.45
N SER A 220 -7.16 -23.77 -35.77
CA SER A 220 -8.36 -23.00 -36.08
C SER A 220 -8.04 -21.50 -36.13
N LEU A 221 -8.88 -20.72 -36.79
CA LEU A 221 -8.99 -19.27 -36.62
C LEU A 221 -10.04 -18.99 -35.57
N GLY A 222 -9.68 -18.25 -34.54
CA GLY A 222 -10.67 -17.68 -33.64
C GLY A 222 -10.09 -16.47 -32.92
N PRO A 223 -10.68 -16.10 -31.76
CA PRO A 223 -10.19 -15.01 -30.94
C PRO A 223 -8.72 -15.16 -30.57
N TYR A 224 -8.26 -16.36 -30.15
CA TYR A 224 -6.86 -16.57 -29.73
C TYR A 224 -5.85 -16.19 -30.81
N GLU A 225 -5.99 -16.72 -32.02
CA GLU A 225 -5.05 -16.49 -33.13
C GLU A 225 -5.04 -15.04 -33.58
N LEU A 226 -6.21 -14.41 -33.66
CA LEU A 226 -6.31 -13.01 -34.06
C LEU A 226 -5.76 -12.07 -32.99
N LEU A 227 -5.99 -12.35 -31.72
CA LEU A 227 -5.40 -11.59 -30.62
C LEU A 227 -3.87 -11.72 -30.60
N ILE A 228 -3.34 -12.92 -30.82
CA ILE A 228 -1.90 -13.13 -30.99
C ILE A 228 -1.39 -12.33 -32.19
N ALA A 229 -2.00 -12.48 -33.36
CA ALA A 229 -1.59 -11.78 -34.58
C ALA A 229 -1.63 -10.25 -34.41
N ALA A 230 -2.67 -9.73 -33.78
CA ALA A 230 -2.83 -8.32 -33.47
C ALA A 230 -1.79 -7.82 -32.47
N ALA A 231 -1.47 -8.61 -31.44
CA ALA A 231 -0.45 -8.25 -30.47
C ALA A 231 0.93 -8.07 -31.13
N PHE A 232 1.30 -9.00 -32.02
CA PHE A 232 2.52 -8.89 -32.82
C PHE A 232 2.43 -7.74 -33.84
N GLY A 233 1.30 -7.56 -34.52
CA GLY A 233 1.07 -6.44 -35.45
C GLY A 233 1.27 -5.08 -34.78
N MET A 234 0.72 -4.91 -33.57
CA MET A 234 0.88 -3.72 -32.74
C MET A 234 2.33 -3.44 -32.39
N TYR A 235 3.10 -4.47 -32.07
CA TYR A 235 4.53 -4.33 -31.81
C TYR A 235 5.27 -3.68 -32.99
N PHE A 236 4.98 -4.12 -34.23
CA PHE A 236 5.61 -3.56 -35.44
C PHE A 236 5.29 -2.08 -35.68
N ILE A 237 4.09 -1.63 -35.34
CA ILE A 237 3.65 -0.23 -35.54
C ILE A 237 3.83 0.65 -34.29
N SER A 238 4.26 0.07 -33.16
CA SER A 238 4.31 0.74 -31.86
C SER A 238 5.17 2.01 -31.86
N GLY A 239 6.30 2.04 -32.58
CA GLY A 239 7.21 3.20 -32.61
C GLY A 239 6.52 4.49 -33.09
N PRO A 240 6.04 4.56 -34.34
CA PRO A 240 5.30 5.72 -34.84
C PRO A 240 4.01 6.02 -34.06
N LEU A 241 3.28 4.97 -33.68
CA LEU A 241 1.99 5.09 -33.00
C LEU A 241 2.12 5.77 -31.63
N LEU A 242 3.01 5.26 -30.78
CA LEU A 242 3.24 5.82 -29.44
C LEU A 242 3.86 7.22 -29.52
N THR A 243 4.73 7.48 -30.51
CA THR A 243 5.27 8.84 -30.74
C THR A 243 4.15 9.86 -30.95
N LYS A 244 3.14 9.51 -31.74
CA LYS A 244 1.99 10.38 -32.02
C LYS A 244 1.05 10.49 -30.82
N LEU A 245 0.74 9.36 -30.16
CA LEU A 245 -0.19 9.31 -29.04
C LEU A 245 0.31 10.10 -27.81
N PHE A 246 1.59 9.99 -27.49
CA PHE A 246 2.19 10.71 -26.36
C PHE A 246 2.69 12.12 -26.72
N GLY A 247 2.60 12.54 -27.99
CA GLY A 247 3.07 13.85 -28.42
C GLY A 247 4.57 14.06 -28.22
N ILE A 248 5.36 13.00 -28.46
CA ILE A 248 6.80 12.99 -28.20
C ILE A 248 7.52 13.93 -29.16
N LYS A 249 8.26 14.90 -28.62
CA LYS A 249 9.10 15.85 -29.37
C LYS A 249 10.53 15.35 -29.43
N PRO A 250 11.27 15.52 -30.53
CA PRO A 250 12.70 15.19 -30.58
C PRO A 250 13.50 16.09 -29.62
N ILE A 251 14.55 15.53 -29.00
CA ILE A 251 15.49 16.30 -28.17
C ILE A 251 16.60 16.87 -29.05
N GLU A 252 16.94 18.15 -28.82
CA GLU A 252 18.09 18.82 -29.43
C GLU A 252 19.23 19.10 -28.43
N ASP A 253 19.01 18.83 -27.13
CA ASP A 253 20.01 19.00 -26.07
C ASP A 253 21.22 18.08 -26.29
N GLU A 254 22.36 18.69 -26.64
CA GLU A 254 23.63 17.99 -26.91
C GLU A 254 24.13 17.20 -25.70
N ARG A 255 23.90 17.67 -24.46
CA ARG A 255 24.30 16.94 -23.24
C ARG A 255 23.63 15.59 -23.22
N ILE A 256 22.30 15.56 -23.35
CA ILE A 256 21.52 14.32 -23.28
C ILE A 256 21.84 13.41 -24.46
N LEU A 257 21.91 13.97 -25.67
CA LEU A 257 22.26 13.19 -26.86
C LEU A 257 23.64 12.53 -26.72
N SER A 258 24.63 13.24 -26.15
CA SER A 258 25.96 12.70 -25.91
C SER A 258 25.96 11.57 -24.87
N LEU A 259 25.20 11.71 -23.77
CA LEU A 259 25.06 10.68 -22.74
C LEU A 259 24.36 9.43 -23.26
N VAL A 260 23.27 9.61 -24.01
CA VAL A 260 22.54 8.49 -24.63
C VAL A 260 23.45 7.76 -25.64
N GLU A 261 24.24 8.51 -26.40
CA GLU A 261 25.20 7.95 -27.36
C GLU A 261 26.34 7.19 -26.67
N GLU A 262 26.89 7.73 -25.58
CA GLU A 262 27.89 7.08 -24.71
C GLU A 262 27.36 5.71 -24.25
N VAL A 263 26.17 5.69 -23.66
CA VAL A 263 25.53 4.46 -23.16
C VAL A 263 25.25 3.50 -24.31
N ARG A 264 24.72 3.99 -25.45
CA ARG A 264 24.44 3.17 -26.62
C ARG A 264 25.68 2.42 -27.12
N VAL A 265 26.79 3.14 -27.24
CA VAL A 265 28.08 2.59 -27.69
C VAL A 265 28.58 1.55 -26.69
N LYS A 266 28.55 1.86 -25.39
CA LYS A 266 29.00 0.94 -24.33
C LYS A 266 28.11 -0.32 -24.25
N MET A 267 26.82 -0.17 -24.51
CA MET A 267 25.85 -1.26 -24.62
C MET A 267 26.01 -2.07 -25.91
N GLY A 268 26.82 -1.61 -26.88
CA GLY A 268 27.08 -2.31 -28.14
C GLY A 268 25.89 -2.30 -29.10
N ILE A 269 24.99 -1.32 -28.98
CA ILE A 269 23.82 -1.18 -29.86
C ILE A 269 24.25 -0.44 -31.11
N LYS A 270 24.24 -1.09 -32.28
CA LYS A 270 24.72 -0.48 -33.54
C LYS A 270 23.76 0.52 -34.16
N ARG A 271 22.46 0.39 -33.88
CA ARG A 271 21.40 1.19 -34.52
C ARG A 271 21.30 2.56 -33.85
N LYS A 272 20.97 3.59 -34.65
CA LYS A 272 20.72 4.94 -34.14
C LYS A 272 19.43 4.95 -33.33
N LEU A 273 19.48 5.54 -32.15
CA LEU A 273 18.32 5.72 -31.27
C LEU A 273 17.64 7.05 -31.61
N LYS A 274 16.31 7.05 -31.60
CA LYS A 274 15.54 8.30 -31.62
C LYS A 274 15.26 8.71 -30.17
N VAL A 275 15.79 9.86 -29.77
CA VAL A 275 15.61 10.40 -28.42
C VAL A 275 14.52 11.45 -28.46
N GLY A 276 13.53 11.29 -27.59
CA GLY A 276 12.39 12.18 -27.47
C GLY A 276 12.18 12.69 -26.05
N PHE A 277 11.35 13.72 -25.94
CA PHE A 277 10.99 14.39 -24.70
C PHE A 277 9.47 14.60 -24.65
N VAL A 278 8.91 14.39 -23.46
CA VAL A 278 7.53 14.75 -23.13
C VAL A 278 7.57 15.61 -21.87
N GLU A 279 7.04 16.82 -21.99
CA GLU A 279 6.91 17.75 -20.88
C GLU A 279 5.78 17.28 -19.94
N ALA A 280 6.15 16.79 -18.76
CA ALA A 280 5.21 16.27 -17.78
C ALA A 280 5.73 16.44 -16.35
N PRO A 281 4.87 16.64 -15.35
CA PRO A 281 5.30 16.90 -13.97
C PRO A 281 5.79 15.64 -13.23
N ILE A 282 6.20 14.58 -13.94
CA ILE A 282 6.73 13.32 -13.38
C ILE A 282 8.16 13.10 -13.82
N LEU A 283 8.96 12.38 -13.03
CA LEU A 283 10.30 11.94 -13.45
C LEU A 283 10.24 10.49 -13.95
N ASN A 284 10.29 10.27 -15.27
CA ASN A 284 10.22 8.93 -15.86
C ASN A 284 10.98 8.86 -17.20
N ALA A 285 11.33 7.66 -17.65
CA ALA A 285 11.76 7.42 -19.02
C ALA A 285 11.18 6.11 -19.55
N MET A 286 11.14 5.97 -20.86
CA MET A 286 10.59 4.78 -21.51
C MET A 286 11.33 4.48 -22.81
N ALA A 287 11.81 3.25 -22.99
CA ALA A 287 12.14 2.74 -24.32
C ALA A 287 10.94 2.03 -24.95
N PHE A 288 10.75 2.24 -26.25
CA PHE A 288 9.67 1.62 -27.00
C PHE A 288 10.01 1.52 -28.48
N GLY A 289 9.12 0.83 -29.20
CA GLY A 289 9.25 0.56 -30.62
C GLY A 289 9.79 -0.83 -30.92
N PRO A 290 9.67 -1.29 -32.17
CA PRO A 290 10.20 -2.56 -32.58
C PRO A 290 11.73 -2.55 -32.65
N TRP A 291 12.34 -3.73 -32.77
CA TRP A 291 13.81 -3.87 -32.79
C TRP A 291 14.49 -3.05 -33.90
N PHE A 292 13.76 -2.64 -34.95
CA PHE A 292 14.23 -1.80 -36.06
C PHE A 292 13.88 -0.32 -35.99
N ASP A 293 13.04 0.11 -35.05
CA ASP A 293 12.71 1.52 -34.81
C ASP A 293 12.79 1.80 -33.30
N GLN A 294 14.01 1.72 -32.76
CA GLN A 294 14.26 1.90 -31.33
C GLN A 294 14.18 3.37 -30.93
N ARG A 295 13.33 3.66 -29.95
CA ARG A 295 13.08 5.00 -29.44
C ARG A 295 13.23 5.01 -27.93
N ILE A 296 13.66 6.14 -27.40
CA ILE A 296 13.68 6.42 -25.97
C ILE A 296 13.09 7.80 -25.72
N THR A 297 12.23 7.91 -24.72
CA THR A 297 11.60 9.17 -24.34
C THR A 297 11.90 9.47 -22.89
N LEU A 298 12.39 10.68 -22.62
CA LEU A 298 12.48 11.25 -21.29
C LEU A 298 11.19 12.02 -20.99
N ILE A 299 10.63 11.78 -19.82
CA ILE A 299 9.39 12.39 -19.36
C ILE A 299 9.72 13.15 -18.08
N CYS A 300 9.74 14.47 -18.17
CA CYS A 300 10.00 15.39 -17.05
C CYS A 300 9.49 16.80 -17.41
N ARG A 301 9.39 17.70 -16.43
CA ARG A 301 8.95 19.06 -16.70
C ARG A 301 10.07 19.84 -17.37
N THR A 302 11.28 19.65 -16.87
CA THR A 302 12.49 20.20 -17.45
C THR A 302 13.57 19.14 -17.54
N LEU A 303 14.35 19.15 -18.61
CA LEU A 303 15.45 18.22 -18.84
C LEU A 303 16.56 18.34 -17.77
N GLU A 304 16.62 19.46 -17.06
CA GLU A 304 17.54 19.72 -15.93
C GLU A 304 17.22 18.87 -14.70
N GLU A 305 15.99 18.35 -14.58
CA GLU A 305 15.64 17.45 -13.47
C GLU A 305 16.41 16.13 -13.54
N PHE A 306 16.83 15.68 -14.72
CA PHE A 306 17.66 14.50 -14.86
C PHE A 306 19.15 14.86 -14.69
N ASN A 307 19.76 14.32 -13.62
CA ASN A 307 21.21 14.32 -13.49
C ASN A 307 21.81 13.34 -14.51
N ASP A 308 23.05 13.55 -14.92
CA ASP A 308 23.75 12.72 -15.91
C ASP A 308 23.75 11.24 -15.52
N ASP A 309 23.96 10.95 -14.23
CA ASP A 309 23.93 9.58 -13.72
C ASP A 309 22.53 8.95 -13.81
N ASP A 310 21.48 9.73 -13.55
CA ASP A 310 20.11 9.21 -13.69
C ASP A 310 19.84 8.85 -15.16
N ILE A 311 20.30 9.68 -16.11
CA ILE A 311 20.21 9.40 -17.55
C ILE A 311 21.00 8.13 -17.88
N ARG A 312 22.27 8.03 -17.46
CA ARG A 312 23.11 6.87 -17.76
C ARG A 312 22.48 5.56 -17.25
N GLY A 313 22.03 5.54 -15.99
CA GLY A 313 21.42 4.37 -15.37
C GLY A 313 20.12 3.95 -16.03
N ILE A 314 19.18 4.88 -16.20
CA ILE A 314 17.86 4.59 -16.77
C ILE A 314 17.97 4.22 -18.25
N VAL A 315 18.72 4.99 -19.05
CA VAL A 315 18.92 4.70 -20.47
C VAL A 315 19.60 3.35 -20.65
N ALA A 316 20.60 3.00 -19.84
CA ALA A 316 21.26 1.70 -19.91
C ALA A 316 20.28 0.54 -19.64
N HIS A 317 19.40 0.68 -18.65
CA HIS A 317 18.36 -0.29 -18.33
C HIS A 317 17.37 -0.48 -19.48
N GLU A 318 16.81 0.62 -19.98
CA GLU A 318 15.86 0.61 -21.09
C GLU A 318 16.50 0.03 -22.39
N LEU A 319 17.77 0.36 -22.66
CA LEU A 319 18.51 -0.19 -23.79
C LEU A 319 18.87 -1.67 -23.61
N ALA A 320 19.01 -2.16 -22.38
CA ALA A 320 19.19 -3.58 -22.10
C ALA A 320 17.97 -4.39 -22.56
N HIS A 321 16.75 -3.92 -22.27
CA HIS A 321 15.52 -4.54 -22.78
C HIS A 321 15.51 -4.64 -24.30
N ASN A 322 15.90 -3.57 -24.98
CA ASN A 322 15.99 -3.52 -26.43
C ASN A 322 17.03 -4.49 -27.00
N LYS A 323 18.24 -4.50 -26.46
CA LYS A 323 19.33 -5.39 -26.89
C LYS A 323 18.98 -6.87 -26.72
N ARG A 324 18.24 -7.20 -25.66
CA ARG A 324 17.84 -8.57 -25.31
C ARG A 324 16.49 -8.97 -25.88
N LEU A 325 15.87 -8.10 -26.68
CA LEU A 325 14.56 -8.32 -27.31
C LEU A 325 13.46 -8.64 -26.28
N HIS A 326 13.53 -8.08 -25.07
CA HIS A 326 12.58 -8.37 -23.99
C HIS A 326 11.13 -8.06 -24.39
N VAL A 327 10.91 -7.01 -25.18
CA VAL A 327 9.57 -6.68 -25.70
C VAL A 327 9.02 -7.80 -26.61
N VAL A 328 9.86 -8.43 -27.43
CA VAL A 328 9.45 -9.58 -28.27
C VAL A 328 9.18 -10.80 -27.40
N ILE A 329 10.04 -11.06 -26.41
CA ILE A 329 9.83 -12.16 -25.47
C ILE A 329 8.53 -11.96 -24.69
N LEU A 330 8.19 -10.72 -24.32
CA LEU A 330 6.90 -10.41 -23.69
C LEU A 330 5.72 -10.76 -24.60
N GLN A 331 5.81 -10.50 -25.91
CA GLN A 331 4.78 -10.95 -26.86
C GLN A 331 4.68 -12.47 -26.94
N VAL A 332 5.81 -13.18 -26.87
CA VAL A 332 5.82 -14.65 -26.82
C VAL A 332 5.19 -15.17 -25.52
N ILE A 333 5.45 -14.51 -24.37
CA ILE A 333 4.82 -14.84 -23.09
C ILE A 333 3.30 -14.64 -23.18
N SER A 334 2.83 -13.51 -23.72
CA SER A 334 1.41 -13.26 -23.94
C SER A 334 0.78 -14.27 -24.91
N ALA A 335 1.48 -14.66 -25.97
CA ALA A 335 1.01 -15.71 -26.88
C ALA A 335 0.97 -17.08 -26.18
N THR A 336 1.92 -17.37 -25.31
CA THR A 336 1.96 -18.60 -24.50
C THR A 336 0.78 -18.63 -23.51
N GLU A 337 0.40 -17.49 -22.93
CA GLU A 337 -0.83 -17.38 -22.12
C GLU A 337 -2.05 -17.83 -22.93
N MET A 338 -2.22 -17.32 -24.14
CA MET A 338 -3.32 -17.68 -25.04
C MET A 338 -3.27 -19.16 -25.44
N MET A 339 -2.08 -19.72 -25.66
CA MET A 339 -1.89 -21.15 -25.92
C MET A 339 -2.32 -22.02 -24.73
N ILE A 340 -1.95 -21.64 -23.51
CA ILE A 340 -2.32 -22.36 -22.29
C ILE A 340 -3.83 -22.30 -22.09
N LYS A 341 -4.43 -21.11 -22.23
CA LYS A 341 -5.89 -20.93 -22.14
C LYS A 341 -6.63 -21.83 -23.13
N LYS A 342 -6.24 -21.79 -24.41
CA LYS A 342 -6.83 -22.63 -25.45
C LYS A 342 -6.67 -24.13 -25.17
N ALA A 343 -5.49 -24.56 -24.72
CA ALA A 343 -5.24 -25.97 -24.37
C ALA A 343 -6.12 -26.47 -23.22
N LEU A 344 -6.43 -25.58 -22.27
CA LEU A 344 -7.32 -25.83 -21.13
C LEU A 344 -8.80 -25.57 -21.44
N LEU A 345 -9.15 -25.22 -22.68
CA LEU A 345 -10.51 -24.80 -23.09
C LEU A 345 -11.05 -23.61 -22.27
N LEU A 346 -10.16 -22.77 -21.74
CA LEU A 346 -10.52 -21.54 -21.04
C LEU A 346 -10.69 -20.40 -22.03
N PRO A 347 -11.69 -19.52 -21.86
CA PRO A 347 -11.87 -18.33 -22.68
C PRO A 347 -10.58 -17.52 -22.93
N ALA A 348 -10.40 -17.02 -24.15
CA ALA A 348 -9.28 -16.19 -24.57
C ALA A 348 -9.20 -14.92 -23.71
N THR A 349 -10.34 -14.25 -23.55
CA THR A 349 -10.48 -13.03 -22.75
C THR A 349 -11.84 -12.99 -22.08
N THR A 350 -12.05 -12.03 -21.17
CA THR A 350 -13.36 -11.74 -20.59
C THR A 350 -14.40 -11.29 -21.61
N LEU A 351 -14.01 -10.89 -22.84
CA LEU A 351 -14.95 -10.54 -23.92
C LEU A 351 -15.69 -11.77 -24.47
N ASP A 352 -15.15 -12.97 -24.27
CA ASP A 352 -15.83 -14.21 -24.66
C ASP A 352 -17.17 -14.35 -23.93
N TYR A 353 -17.24 -14.04 -22.64
CA TYR A 353 -18.50 -14.04 -21.89
C TYR A 353 -19.51 -12.99 -22.39
N SER A 354 -19.06 -11.99 -23.14
CA SER A 354 -19.92 -10.99 -23.79
C SER A 354 -20.37 -11.43 -25.19
N ALA A 355 -19.66 -12.37 -25.81
CA ALA A 355 -19.86 -12.81 -27.19
C ALA A 355 -20.53 -14.20 -27.29
N TYR A 356 -20.29 -15.08 -26.32
CA TYR A 356 -20.80 -16.45 -26.24
C TYR A 356 -21.82 -16.59 -25.11
N ARG A 357 -22.82 -17.44 -25.31
CA ARG A 357 -23.85 -17.74 -24.30
C ARG A 357 -23.52 -18.96 -23.43
N GLU A 358 -22.76 -19.92 -23.96
CA GLU A 358 -22.44 -21.15 -23.26
C GLU A 358 -20.93 -21.30 -23.12
N LEU A 359 -20.41 -21.10 -21.91
CA LEU A 359 -19.00 -21.31 -21.57
C LEU A 359 -18.90 -22.33 -20.43
N GLU A 360 -17.94 -23.25 -20.52
CA GLU A 360 -17.78 -24.35 -19.55
C GLU A 360 -17.40 -23.88 -18.14
N VAL A 361 -16.83 -22.68 -18.03
CA VAL A 361 -16.31 -22.11 -16.78
C VAL A 361 -17.06 -20.84 -16.48
N SER A 362 -17.54 -20.65 -15.24
CA SER A 362 -18.19 -19.40 -14.83
C SER A 362 -17.19 -18.23 -14.79
N PHE A 363 -17.68 -17.02 -15.01
CA PHE A 363 -16.89 -15.79 -15.05
C PHE A 363 -16.01 -15.62 -13.80
N GLY A 364 -16.56 -15.92 -12.62
CA GLY A 364 -15.84 -15.83 -11.34
C GLY A 364 -14.68 -16.84 -11.23
N ILE A 365 -14.88 -18.08 -11.67
CA ILE A 365 -13.84 -19.12 -11.65
C ILE A 365 -12.77 -18.78 -12.69
N TYR A 366 -13.16 -18.34 -13.88
CA TYR A 366 -12.24 -17.89 -14.92
C TYR A 366 -11.33 -16.77 -14.43
N PHE A 367 -11.89 -15.78 -13.73
CA PHE A 367 -11.11 -14.70 -13.13
C PHE A 367 -10.04 -15.24 -12.16
N LEU A 368 -10.40 -16.15 -11.26
CA LEU A 368 -9.45 -16.75 -10.31
C LEU A 368 -8.34 -17.54 -11.02
N ILE A 369 -8.69 -18.34 -12.03
CA ILE A 369 -7.71 -19.08 -12.84
C ILE A 369 -6.79 -18.11 -13.58
N ASN A 370 -7.34 -17.05 -14.18
CA ASN A 370 -6.55 -16.06 -14.91
C ASN A 370 -5.55 -15.33 -14.01
N TYR A 371 -5.93 -14.95 -12.78
CA TYR A 371 -5.00 -14.39 -11.80
C TYR A 371 -3.90 -15.37 -11.39
N GLY A 372 -4.22 -16.67 -11.29
CA GLY A 372 -3.23 -17.72 -11.07
C GLY A 372 -2.22 -17.85 -12.21
N ILE A 373 -2.70 -17.86 -13.46
CA ILE A 373 -1.86 -17.87 -14.67
C ILE A 373 -0.99 -16.61 -14.71
N LEU A 374 -1.57 -15.43 -14.49
CA LEU A 374 -0.85 -14.15 -14.48
C LEU A 374 0.24 -14.10 -13.41
N ALA A 375 -0.07 -14.54 -12.17
CA ALA A 375 0.92 -14.65 -11.10
C ALA A 375 2.10 -15.55 -11.50
N PHE A 376 1.83 -16.66 -12.18
CA PHE A 376 2.88 -17.54 -12.71
C PHE A 376 3.68 -16.87 -13.84
N LEU A 377 3.02 -16.26 -14.83
CA LEU A 377 3.68 -15.61 -15.96
C LEU A 377 4.52 -14.40 -15.54
N TYR A 378 4.11 -13.69 -14.49
CA TYR A 378 4.89 -12.60 -13.90
C TYR A 378 6.23 -13.04 -13.32
N ILE A 379 6.45 -14.33 -13.06
CA ILE A 379 7.80 -14.83 -12.74
C ILE A 379 8.73 -14.58 -13.93
N PHE A 380 8.29 -14.89 -15.15
CA PHE A 380 9.09 -14.68 -16.36
C PHE A 380 9.26 -13.19 -16.68
N VAL A 381 8.21 -12.38 -16.52
CA VAL A 381 8.32 -10.91 -16.70
C VAL A 381 9.36 -10.32 -15.74
N ARG A 382 9.35 -10.74 -14.47
CA ARG A 382 10.36 -10.32 -13.47
C ARG A 382 11.77 -10.83 -13.77
N ILE A 383 11.91 -12.00 -14.42
CA ILE A 383 13.21 -12.48 -14.91
C ILE A 383 13.76 -11.55 -16.00
N LEU A 384 12.91 -11.06 -16.91
CA LEU A 384 13.33 -10.10 -17.94
C LEU A 384 13.80 -8.77 -17.32
N GLU A 385 13.08 -8.29 -16.30
CA GLU A 385 13.50 -7.11 -15.54
C GLU A 385 14.87 -7.32 -14.87
N GLY A 386 15.04 -8.44 -14.17
CA GLY A 386 16.31 -8.80 -13.53
C GLY A 386 17.45 -8.99 -14.53
N ASP A 387 17.17 -9.50 -15.74
CA ASP A 387 18.17 -9.60 -16.81
C ASP A 387 18.58 -8.21 -17.31
N ALA A 388 17.64 -7.28 -17.50
CA ALA A 388 17.94 -5.91 -17.91
C ALA A 388 18.79 -5.17 -16.86
N ASP A 389 18.40 -5.29 -15.58
CA ASP A 389 19.17 -4.84 -14.42
C ASP A 389 20.60 -5.42 -14.46
N LYS A 390 20.75 -6.73 -14.63
CA LYS A 390 22.06 -7.40 -14.70
C LYS A 390 22.94 -6.91 -15.86
N GLN A 391 22.36 -6.68 -17.04
CA GLN A 391 23.11 -6.17 -18.18
C GLN A 391 23.55 -4.72 -17.98
N THR A 392 22.72 -3.92 -17.31
CA THR A 392 23.05 -2.54 -16.91
C THR A 392 24.24 -2.52 -15.96
N LYS A 393 24.21 -3.39 -14.95
CA LYS A 393 25.35 -3.62 -14.04
C LYS A 393 26.63 -4.00 -14.82
N LYS A 394 26.54 -4.96 -15.75
CA LYS A 394 27.66 -5.40 -16.58
C LYS A 394 28.21 -4.31 -17.51
N ALA A 395 27.36 -3.40 -17.95
CA ALA A 395 27.78 -2.22 -18.70
C ALA A 395 28.44 -1.15 -17.81
N GLY A 396 28.52 -1.38 -16.50
CA GLY A 396 29.14 -0.46 -15.55
C GLY A 396 28.26 0.73 -15.17
N TYR A 397 26.94 0.60 -15.29
CA TYR A 397 25.96 1.63 -14.89
C TYR A 397 25.04 1.17 -13.74
N GLY A 398 25.47 0.15 -12.98
CA GLY A 398 24.66 -0.45 -11.91
C GLY A 398 24.43 0.48 -10.72
N ARG A 399 25.43 1.31 -10.38
CA ARG A 399 25.33 2.27 -9.28
C ARG A 399 24.35 3.39 -9.63
N GLU A 400 24.47 3.91 -10.84
CA GLU A 400 23.66 4.96 -11.44
C GLU A 400 22.19 4.53 -11.50
N LEU A 401 21.92 3.31 -11.98
CA LEU A 401 20.57 2.76 -12.00
C LEU A 401 19.98 2.62 -10.59
N ALA A 402 20.77 2.11 -9.64
CA ALA A 402 20.30 1.92 -8.27
C ALA A 402 19.99 3.25 -7.57
N GLN A 403 20.77 4.30 -7.82
CA GLN A 403 20.52 5.65 -7.33
C GLN A 403 19.30 6.30 -8.00
N ALA A 404 19.08 6.05 -9.30
CA ALA A 404 17.90 6.50 -10.02
C ALA A 404 16.62 5.84 -9.49
N LEU A 405 16.64 4.52 -9.22
CA LEU A 405 15.53 3.80 -8.59
C LEU A 405 15.20 4.36 -7.20
N TYR A 406 16.23 4.65 -6.39
CA TYR A 406 16.05 5.31 -5.10
C TYR A 406 15.35 6.67 -5.24
N ARG A 407 15.77 7.49 -6.20
CA ARG A 407 15.17 8.80 -6.45
C ARG A 407 13.71 8.69 -6.89
N LEU A 408 13.40 7.71 -7.74
CA LEU A 408 12.04 7.42 -8.20
C LEU A 408 11.11 7.08 -7.03
N GLU A 409 11.58 6.27 -6.08
CA GLU A 409 10.84 5.91 -4.85
C GLU A 409 10.62 7.11 -3.92
N GLY A 410 11.56 8.06 -3.92
CA GLY A 410 11.37 9.36 -3.25
C GLY A 410 10.26 10.20 -3.88
N PHE A 411 10.07 10.10 -5.20
CA PHE A 411 9.09 10.88 -5.95
C PHE A 411 7.65 10.33 -5.83
N TYR A 412 7.49 9.01 -5.83
CA TYR A 412 6.19 8.34 -5.70
C TYR A 412 5.90 8.01 -4.22
N GLN A 413 5.52 9.01 -3.44
CA GLN A 413 5.08 8.85 -2.04
C GLN A 413 3.57 8.60 -1.95
N GLY A 414 3.14 8.02 -0.83
CA GLY A 414 1.73 7.76 -0.54
C GLY A 414 1.21 6.44 -1.11
N VAL A 415 -0.06 6.12 -0.80
CA VAL A 415 -0.70 4.86 -1.23
C VAL A 415 -0.93 4.88 -2.75
N ALA A 416 -1.28 6.03 -3.32
CA ALA A 416 -1.36 6.18 -4.77
C ALA A 416 -0.02 5.98 -5.48
N GLY A 417 1.09 6.29 -4.81
CA GLY A 417 2.45 6.01 -5.30
C GLY A 417 2.67 4.53 -5.61
N ASP A 418 2.14 3.63 -4.77
CA ASP A 418 2.19 2.17 -5.01
C ASP A 418 1.39 1.75 -6.26
N PHE A 419 0.34 2.50 -6.60
CA PHE A 419 -0.44 2.34 -7.84
C PHE A 419 0.16 3.09 -9.04
N GLY A 420 1.33 3.72 -8.89
CA GLY A 420 2.01 4.42 -9.97
C GLY A 420 1.38 5.77 -10.33
N VAL A 421 0.66 6.40 -9.40
CA VAL A 421 0.05 7.72 -9.56
C VAL A 421 0.53 8.63 -8.44
N ASN A 422 1.08 9.80 -8.77
CA ASN A 422 1.34 10.82 -7.75
C ASN A 422 0.16 11.80 -7.71
N VAL A 423 -0.69 11.64 -6.70
CA VAL A 423 -1.94 12.40 -6.53
C VAL A 423 -1.68 13.89 -6.32
N GLN A 424 -0.55 14.26 -5.70
CA GLN A 424 -0.19 15.65 -5.45
C GLN A 424 0.09 16.41 -6.75
N LEU A 425 0.56 15.75 -7.80
CA LEU A 425 0.77 16.42 -9.10
C LEU A 425 -0.53 16.77 -9.82
N LEU A 426 -1.64 16.09 -9.47
CA LEU A 426 -2.95 16.41 -10.03
C LEU A 426 -3.51 17.71 -9.42
N THR A 427 -3.05 18.13 -8.23
CA THR A 427 -3.41 19.43 -7.63
C THR A 427 -2.63 20.59 -8.26
N GLY A 428 -1.55 20.30 -9.01
CA GLY A 428 -0.63 21.30 -9.55
C GLY A 428 0.34 21.89 -8.53
N LYS A 429 0.38 21.34 -7.29
CA LYS A 429 1.34 21.73 -6.26
C LYS A 429 2.75 21.30 -6.66
N GLU A 430 3.72 22.19 -6.41
CA GLU A 430 5.14 21.88 -6.48
C GLU A 430 5.66 21.52 -5.09
N PHE A 431 6.50 20.50 -4.99
CA PHE A 431 7.14 20.14 -3.73
C PHE A 431 8.23 21.16 -3.36
N SER A 432 8.17 21.63 -2.12
CA SER A 432 9.27 22.37 -1.51
C SER A 432 10.52 21.51 -1.40
N GLU A 433 11.69 22.13 -1.31
CA GLU A 433 12.95 21.41 -1.12
C GLU A 433 12.98 20.61 0.19
N GLU A 434 12.30 21.11 1.22
CA GLU A 434 12.16 20.43 2.51
C GLU A 434 11.27 19.17 2.40
N GLU A 435 10.19 19.22 1.61
CA GLU A 435 9.36 18.05 1.30
C GLU A 435 10.15 17.02 0.48
N LYS A 436 10.86 17.44 -0.57
CA LYS A 436 11.72 16.55 -1.37
C LYS A 436 12.76 15.85 -0.50
N GLN A 437 13.40 16.60 0.42
CA GLN A 437 14.37 16.05 1.36
C GLN A 437 13.74 15.00 2.29
N ARG A 438 12.56 15.29 2.86
CA ARG A 438 11.81 14.35 3.70
C ARG A 438 11.47 13.08 2.92
N PHE A 439 10.91 13.22 1.71
CA PHE A 439 10.46 12.09 0.91
C PHE A 439 11.61 11.17 0.50
N LEU A 440 12.74 11.73 0.11
CA LEU A 440 13.95 10.95 -0.18
C LEU A 440 14.48 10.26 1.08
N GLY A 441 14.47 10.92 2.24
CA GLY A 441 14.89 10.29 3.50
C GLY A 441 13.97 9.14 3.93
N GLU A 442 12.65 9.35 3.88
CA GLU A 442 11.64 8.33 4.17
C GLU A 442 11.72 7.16 3.18
N ALA A 443 11.93 7.42 1.90
CA ALA A 443 12.15 6.39 0.89
C ALA A 443 13.41 5.55 1.21
N ALA A 444 14.51 6.17 1.66
CA ALA A 444 15.72 5.43 2.03
C ALA A 444 15.48 4.47 3.19
N ILE A 445 14.79 4.93 4.24
CA ILE A 445 14.43 4.11 5.41
C ILE A 445 13.46 3.00 4.99
N ARG A 446 12.46 3.30 4.17
CA ARG A 446 11.47 2.33 3.67
C ARG A 446 12.13 1.26 2.80
N LEU A 447 12.99 1.63 1.86
CA LEU A 447 13.72 0.69 1.01
C LEU A 447 14.62 -0.23 1.83
N TYR A 448 15.38 0.34 2.78
CA TYR A 448 16.20 -0.43 3.71
C TYR A 448 15.38 -1.44 4.51
N LYS A 449 14.22 -1.02 5.03
CA LYS A 449 13.29 -1.91 5.76
C LYS A 449 12.79 -3.07 4.90
N HIS A 450 12.64 -2.92 3.59
CA HIS A 450 12.25 -4.03 2.72
C HIS A 450 13.37 -5.06 2.51
N VAL A 451 14.63 -4.64 2.54
CA VAL A 451 15.79 -5.54 2.51
C VAL A 451 15.92 -6.28 3.84
N TYR A 452 15.77 -5.55 4.94
CA TYR A 452 16.02 -6.05 6.28
C TYR A 452 14.83 -6.85 6.85
N ARG A 453 13.60 -6.32 6.75
CA ARG A 453 12.39 -6.88 7.37
C ARG A 453 11.19 -6.87 6.39
N PRO A 454 11.22 -7.65 5.31
CA PRO A 454 10.15 -7.65 4.30
C PRO A 454 8.81 -8.14 4.88
N GLY A 455 7.74 -7.35 4.81
CA GLY A 455 6.41 -7.79 5.29
C GLY A 455 5.84 -8.93 4.43
N ARG A 456 5.13 -9.89 5.05
CA ARG A 456 4.51 -10.99 4.28
C ARG A 456 3.43 -10.48 3.31
N TRP A 457 2.60 -9.54 3.76
CA TRP A 457 1.57 -8.93 2.92
C TRP A 457 2.17 -8.13 1.77
N ASP A 458 3.27 -7.43 2.01
CA ASP A 458 4.02 -6.70 0.98
C ASP A 458 4.51 -7.64 -0.13
N MET A 459 4.87 -8.88 0.23
CA MET A 459 5.30 -9.91 -0.71
C MET A 459 4.15 -10.55 -1.47
N ILE A 460 3.00 -10.77 -0.80
CA ILE A 460 1.78 -11.24 -1.46
C ILE A 460 1.35 -10.23 -2.52
N ALA A 461 1.33 -8.94 -2.19
CA ALA A 461 1.03 -7.89 -3.16
C ALA A 461 2.04 -7.91 -4.33
N ASN A 462 3.32 -8.09 -4.05
CA ASN A 462 4.35 -8.11 -5.09
C ASN A 462 4.31 -9.33 -6.03
N ILE A 463 3.62 -10.42 -5.67
CA ILE A 463 3.35 -11.53 -6.61
C ILE A 463 2.53 -11.07 -7.81
N PHE A 464 1.63 -10.12 -7.61
CA PHE A 464 0.73 -9.58 -8.63
C PHE A 464 1.28 -8.29 -9.28
N MET A 465 2.58 -8.01 -9.12
CA MET A 465 3.25 -6.88 -9.77
C MET A 465 4.22 -7.41 -10.83
N SER A 466 4.25 -6.75 -12.00
CA SER A 466 5.14 -7.10 -13.10
C SER A 466 6.62 -6.79 -12.81
N HIS A 467 6.89 -5.79 -11.96
CA HIS A 467 8.25 -5.43 -11.54
C HIS A 467 8.54 -5.93 -10.12
N PRO A 468 9.76 -6.45 -9.84
CA PRO A 468 10.20 -6.65 -8.48
C PRO A 468 10.26 -5.30 -7.74
N ARG A 469 10.09 -5.31 -6.41
CA ARG A 469 10.24 -4.09 -5.61
C ARG A 469 11.61 -3.45 -5.83
N SER A 470 11.66 -2.12 -5.86
CA SER A 470 12.89 -1.35 -6.08
C SER A 470 14.02 -1.70 -5.12
N ALA A 471 13.69 -2.00 -3.84
CA ALA A 471 14.68 -2.47 -2.86
C ALA A 471 15.42 -3.74 -3.32
N TYR A 472 14.73 -4.67 -4.00
CA TYR A 472 15.32 -5.92 -4.46
C TYR A 472 16.12 -5.75 -5.75
N ARG A 473 15.71 -4.81 -6.60
CA ARG A 473 16.47 -4.41 -7.79
C ARG A 473 17.77 -3.71 -7.42
N ILE A 474 17.72 -2.76 -6.48
CA ILE A 474 18.90 -2.09 -5.92
C ILE A 474 19.83 -3.14 -5.30
N GLN A 475 19.29 -4.10 -4.52
CA GLN A 475 20.09 -5.19 -3.98
C GLN A 475 20.77 -6.03 -5.08
N ALA A 476 20.10 -6.33 -6.19
CA ALA A 476 20.69 -7.05 -7.32
C ALA A 476 21.87 -6.29 -7.96
N MET A 477 21.86 -4.95 -7.88
CA MET A 477 22.97 -4.12 -8.38
C MET A 477 24.21 -4.21 -7.49
N ILE A 478 24.02 -4.56 -6.22
CA ILE A 478 25.10 -4.69 -5.24
C ILE A 478 25.59 -6.14 -5.19
N ASP A 479 24.67 -7.09 -5.04
CA ASP A 479 24.96 -8.50 -4.84
C ASP A 479 24.98 -9.29 -6.15
N ASP A 480 26.13 -9.88 -6.49
CA ASP A 480 26.26 -10.75 -7.67
C ASP A 480 25.56 -12.11 -7.50
N ASP A 481 25.27 -12.53 -6.27
CA ASP A 481 24.60 -13.81 -5.99
C ASP A 481 23.11 -13.82 -6.37
N LEU A 482 22.51 -12.63 -6.49
CA LEU A 482 21.09 -12.45 -6.80
C LEU A 482 20.88 -12.50 -8.31
N SER A 483 20.81 -13.71 -8.85
CA SER A 483 20.48 -13.90 -10.26
C SER A 483 19.05 -13.44 -10.59
N PRO A 484 18.74 -13.12 -11.85
CA PRO A 484 17.39 -12.70 -12.27
C PRO A 484 16.29 -13.67 -11.83
N ILE A 485 16.56 -14.97 -11.89
CA ILE A 485 15.64 -16.03 -11.46
C ILE A 485 15.40 -15.98 -9.95
N LYS A 486 16.47 -15.84 -9.15
CA LYS A 486 16.34 -15.73 -7.69
C LYS A 486 15.57 -14.46 -7.30
N GLY A 487 15.84 -13.35 -7.98
CA GLY A 487 15.11 -12.09 -7.79
C GLY A 487 13.61 -12.23 -8.06
N ALA A 488 13.25 -12.91 -9.16
CA ALA A 488 11.85 -13.15 -9.53
C ALA A 488 11.11 -14.08 -8.54
N LEU A 489 11.81 -15.06 -7.96
CA LEU A 489 11.23 -16.01 -6.98
C LEU A 489 11.23 -15.49 -5.54
N LEU A 490 11.95 -14.39 -5.26
CA LEU A 490 12.13 -13.85 -3.92
C LEU A 490 10.80 -13.58 -3.18
N PRO A 491 9.76 -12.98 -3.81
CA PRO A 491 8.49 -12.75 -3.13
C PRO A 491 7.82 -14.05 -2.65
N TYR A 492 7.93 -15.13 -3.42
CA TYR A 492 7.38 -16.44 -3.04
C TYR A 492 8.13 -17.00 -1.83
N TRP A 493 9.47 -17.01 -1.86
CA TRP A 493 10.29 -17.52 -0.75
C TRP A 493 10.08 -16.73 0.55
N LEU A 494 9.82 -15.44 0.45
CA LEU A 494 9.59 -14.58 1.62
C LEU A 494 8.19 -14.73 2.23
N ILE A 495 7.24 -15.40 1.56
CA ILE A 495 5.91 -15.73 2.13
C ILE A 495 5.93 -17.08 2.85
N LEU A 496 6.85 -17.97 2.47
CA LEU A 496 6.99 -19.31 3.04
C LEU A 496 7.29 -19.31 4.57
N PRO A 497 7.14 -20.48 5.24
CA PRO A 497 7.37 -20.58 6.68
C PRO A 497 8.78 -20.14 7.12
N ASN A 498 8.92 -19.85 8.41
CA ASN A 498 10.08 -19.14 8.98
C ASN A 498 11.44 -19.80 8.69
N PHE A 499 11.53 -21.11 8.51
CA PHE A 499 12.80 -21.78 8.20
C PHE A 499 13.36 -21.42 6.81
N ILE A 500 12.49 -21.25 5.79
CA ILE A 500 12.90 -20.82 4.43
C ILE A 500 13.10 -19.31 4.42
N ARG A 501 12.12 -18.60 4.97
CA ARG A 501 12.10 -17.14 5.02
C ARG A 501 13.31 -16.60 5.81
N GLY A 502 13.62 -17.16 6.97
CA GLY A 502 14.74 -16.73 7.82
C GLY A 502 16.10 -16.89 7.13
N ARG A 503 16.34 -18.03 6.46
CA ARG A 503 17.57 -18.24 5.67
C ARG A 503 17.69 -17.24 4.52
N THR A 504 16.58 -16.99 3.82
CA THR A 504 16.53 -16.04 2.71
C THR A 504 16.82 -14.62 3.20
N ILE A 505 16.19 -14.20 4.31
CA ILE A 505 16.42 -12.89 4.93
C ILE A 505 17.87 -12.74 5.40
N LYS A 506 18.44 -13.72 6.12
CA LYS A 506 19.85 -13.68 6.57
C LYS A 506 20.81 -13.50 5.39
N LYS A 507 20.61 -14.25 4.30
CA LYS A 507 21.43 -14.10 3.10
C LYS A 507 21.27 -12.71 2.47
N PHE A 508 20.03 -12.22 2.38
CA PHE A 508 19.72 -10.93 1.76
C PHE A 508 20.27 -9.75 2.57
N ALA A 509 20.18 -9.83 3.90
CA ALA A 509 20.68 -8.82 4.82
C ALA A 509 22.22 -8.79 4.90
N GLY A 510 22.93 -9.83 4.46
CA GLY A 510 24.40 -9.88 4.49
C GLY A 510 25.11 -8.79 3.65
N LYS A 511 24.37 -8.09 2.78
CA LYS A 511 24.85 -7.00 1.91
C LYS A 511 24.20 -5.64 2.23
N ARG A 512 23.61 -5.51 3.44
CA ARG A 512 22.86 -4.32 3.87
C ARG A 512 23.73 -3.07 4.05
N ASP A 513 25.00 -3.23 4.38
CA ASP A 513 25.91 -2.09 4.56
C ASP A 513 26.27 -1.48 3.21
N ASP A 514 26.65 -2.30 2.22
CA ASP A 514 26.84 -1.88 0.82
C ASP A 514 25.58 -1.17 0.27
N PHE A 515 24.38 -1.67 0.59
CA PHE A 515 23.11 -1.04 0.24
C PHE A 515 22.91 0.32 0.90
N SER A 516 23.18 0.41 2.19
CA SER A 516 23.03 1.63 2.96
C SER A 516 24.00 2.71 2.48
N ASP A 517 25.24 2.33 2.16
CA ASP A 517 26.29 3.22 1.68
C ASP A 517 25.96 3.77 0.30
N LEU A 518 25.45 2.93 -0.61
CA LEU A 518 25.01 3.35 -1.93
C LEU A 518 23.95 4.44 -1.85
N ILE A 519 22.86 4.20 -1.11
CA ILE A 519 21.75 5.16 -0.98
C ILE A 519 22.20 6.41 -0.22
N SER A 520 22.95 6.24 0.88
CA SER A 520 23.41 7.36 1.69
C SER A 520 24.41 8.25 0.95
N SER A 521 25.23 7.69 0.06
CA SER A 521 26.13 8.47 -0.79
C SER A 521 25.35 9.42 -1.70
N ARG A 522 24.27 8.95 -2.31
CA ARG A 522 23.40 9.78 -3.17
C ARG A 522 22.64 10.83 -2.36
N TYR A 523 22.17 10.46 -1.18
CA TYR A 523 21.52 11.43 -0.28
C TYR A 523 22.46 12.56 0.13
N LYS A 524 23.72 12.25 0.46
CA LYS A 524 24.77 13.23 0.78
C LYS A 524 25.13 14.12 -0.40
N GLU A 525 25.05 13.61 -1.63
CA GLU A 525 25.29 14.40 -2.84
C GLU A 525 24.25 15.53 -2.97
N TYR A 526 22.98 15.23 -2.70
CA TYR A 526 21.89 16.22 -2.78
C TYR A 526 21.85 17.19 -1.61
N PHE A 527 22.05 16.71 -0.38
CA PHE A 527 21.78 17.50 0.84
C PHE A 527 23.04 17.79 1.68
N GLY A 528 24.22 17.41 1.18
CA GLY A 528 25.49 17.58 1.87
C GLY A 528 25.65 16.70 3.11
N LYS A 529 26.76 16.90 3.84
CA LYS A 529 27.08 16.14 5.07
C LYS A 529 26.07 16.36 6.20
N ALA A 530 25.47 17.55 6.27
CA ALA A 530 24.45 17.89 7.26
C ALA A 530 23.03 17.42 6.86
N GLY A 531 22.89 16.71 5.73
CA GLY A 531 21.60 16.26 5.21
C GLY A 531 20.81 15.38 6.19
N VAL A 532 21.47 14.44 6.87
CA VAL A 532 20.80 13.55 7.83
C VAL A 532 20.33 14.34 9.06
N LYS A 533 21.14 15.29 9.55
CA LYS A 533 20.77 16.16 10.66
C LYS A 533 19.54 17.01 10.31
N THR A 534 19.54 17.65 9.15
CA THR A 534 18.40 18.46 8.68
C THR A 534 17.15 17.62 8.41
N PHE A 535 17.29 16.37 7.96
CA PHE A 535 16.18 15.42 7.87
C PHE A 535 15.57 15.11 9.25
N LEU A 536 16.41 14.87 10.25
CA LEU A 536 15.96 14.64 11.62
C LEU A 536 15.35 15.89 12.26
N GLU A 537 15.78 17.10 11.88
CA GLU A 537 15.13 18.35 12.29
C GLU A 537 13.71 18.48 11.71
N ILE A 538 13.50 18.04 10.46
CA ILE A 538 12.18 18.04 9.80
C ILE A 538 11.27 16.97 10.41
N THR A 539 11.78 15.75 10.61
CA THR A 539 10.98 14.58 11.01
C THR A 539 10.89 14.37 12.53
N ARG A 540 11.83 14.95 13.29
CA ARG A 540 11.96 14.86 14.75
C ARG A 540 12.02 13.43 15.31
N MET A 541 12.44 12.47 14.50
CA MET A 541 12.53 11.06 14.90
C MET A 541 13.48 10.82 16.09
N ASN A 542 14.48 11.69 16.26
CA ASN A 542 15.44 11.61 17.36
C ASN A 542 14.78 11.84 18.74
N GLU A 543 13.75 12.70 18.83
CA GLU A 543 13.06 13.01 20.10
C GLU A 543 12.38 11.77 20.72
N LEU A 544 11.93 10.82 19.89
CA LEU A 544 11.30 9.58 20.36
C LEU A 544 12.31 8.64 21.02
N ILE A 545 13.51 8.52 20.44
CA ILE A 545 14.55 7.59 20.91
C ILE A 545 15.35 8.18 22.07
N SER A 546 15.51 9.49 22.15
CA SER A 546 16.21 10.11 23.29
C SER A 546 15.56 9.80 24.65
N ARG A 547 14.32 9.31 24.69
CA ARG A 547 13.59 8.96 25.93
C ARG A 547 14.11 7.72 26.65
N ILE A 548 14.73 6.80 25.92
CA ILE A 548 15.31 5.60 26.54
C ILE A 548 16.68 5.91 27.14
N VAL A 549 17.26 7.09 26.89
CA VAL A 549 18.53 7.51 27.48
C VAL A 549 18.40 7.58 29.01
N GLY A 550 19.38 7.04 29.72
CA GLY A 550 19.40 6.87 31.17
C GLY A 550 18.71 5.60 31.67
N ARG A 551 18.06 4.82 30.80
CA ARG A 551 17.35 3.59 31.17
C ARG A 551 18.21 2.36 30.85
N GLU A 552 18.00 1.30 31.62
CA GLU A 552 18.51 -0.03 31.27
C GLU A 552 17.68 -0.61 30.12
N VAL A 553 18.35 -1.03 29.06
CA VAL A 553 17.73 -1.53 27.83
C VAL A 553 18.29 -2.89 27.45
N VAL A 554 17.40 -3.74 26.95
CA VAL A 554 17.74 -4.97 26.23
C VAL A 554 17.41 -4.73 24.76
N ALA A 555 18.44 -4.61 23.94
CA ALA A 555 18.32 -4.45 22.51
C ALA A 555 18.72 -5.75 21.81
N TYR A 556 17.89 -6.26 20.91
CA TYR A 556 18.23 -7.45 20.12
C TYR A 556 18.10 -7.16 18.63
N ASP A 557 19.03 -7.72 17.85
CA ASP A 557 18.99 -7.64 16.41
C ASP A 557 17.88 -8.57 15.89
N GLN A 558 17.07 -8.08 14.95
CA GLN A 558 15.93 -8.83 14.45
C GLN A 558 16.28 -9.93 13.44
N ILE A 559 17.52 -9.96 12.96
CA ILE A 559 18.02 -10.94 11.99
C ILE A 559 19.20 -11.71 12.57
N ASP A 560 20.18 -10.98 13.08
CA ASP A 560 21.42 -11.53 13.63
C ASP A 560 21.20 -11.97 15.07
N ASP A 561 21.96 -12.98 15.51
CA ASP A 561 21.83 -13.58 16.84
C ASP A 561 22.60 -12.75 17.88
N VAL A 562 22.35 -11.44 17.88
CA VAL A 562 23.05 -10.43 18.69
C VAL A 562 22.08 -9.77 19.66
N ILE A 563 22.45 -9.79 20.95
CA ILE A 563 21.74 -9.09 22.02
C ILE A 563 22.74 -8.18 22.72
N VAL A 564 22.38 -6.92 22.90
CA VAL A 564 23.14 -5.89 23.59
C VAL A 564 22.33 -5.43 24.78
N VAL A 565 22.95 -5.42 25.95
CA VAL A 565 22.29 -5.06 27.21
C VAL A 565 23.13 -4.08 27.98
N GLY A 566 22.47 -3.09 28.58
CA GLY A 566 23.14 -2.09 29.41
C GLY A 566 22.33 -0.80 29.54
N THR A 567 22.95 0.24 30.06
CA THR A 567 22.32 1.57 30.21
C THR A 567 22.49 2.37 28.93
N ALA A 568 21.40 2.92 28.38
CA ALA A 568 21.46 3.80 27.22
C ALA A 568 22.08 5.16 27.62
N GLU A 569 23.24 5.53 27.09
CA GLU A 569 23.95 6.77 27.45
C GLU A 569 23.54 7.98 26.60
N GLY A 570 23.19 7.75 25.34
CA GLY A 570 22.90 8.84 24.42
C GLY A 570 22.59 8.37 23.00
N VAL A 571 21.94 9.26 22.26
CA VAL A 571 21.62 9.08 20.83
C VAL A 571 22.63 9.86 20.00
N VAL A 572 23.25 9.19 19.03
CA VAL A 572 24.19 9.79 18.09
C VAL A 572 23.55 9.81 16.71
N ILE A 573 23.61 10.96 16.05
CA ILE A 573 23.16 11.08 14.65
C ILE A 573 24.20 10.42 13.76
N SER A 574 23.73 9.48 12.95
CA SER A 574 24.56 8.77 11.97
C SER A 574 24.68 9.58 10.67
N ASP A 575 25.75 9.33 9.92
CA ASP A 575 25.92 9.84 8.58
C ASP A 575 25.16 9.01 7.52
N ILE A 576 24.43 7.96 7.92
CA ILE A 576 23.75 7.02 7.01
C ILE A 576 22.23 7.26 7.07
N ILE A 577 21.62 7.73 5.98
CA ILE A 577 20.18 8.07 5.97
C ILE A 577 19.27 6.84 6.14
N CYS A 578 19.71 5.65 5.70
CA CYS A 578 18.99 4.40 5.93
C CYS A 578 18.88 4.04 7.43
N ARG A 579 19.85 4.50 8.22
CA ARG A 579 19.99 4.23 9.67
C ARG A 579 20.42 5.52 10.37
N PRO A 580 19.51 6.52 10.46
CA PRO A 580 19.89 7.89 10.80
C PRO A 580 20.26 8.07 12.28
N LEU A 581 19.93 7.10 13.14
CA LEU A 581 20.12 7.16 14.59
C LEU A 581 20.87 5.92 15.08
N SER A 582 21.88 6.16 15.91
CA SER A 582 22.57 5.14 16.68
C SER A 582 22.42 5.41 18.18
N LEU A 583 22.41 4.36 18.99
CA LEU A 583 22.28 4.43 20.45
C LEU A 583 23.55 3.88 21.09
N SER A 584 24.14 4.63 22.03
CA SER A 584 25.22 4.14 22.89
C SER A 584 24.62 3.39 24.07
N ILE A 585 25.00 2.13 24.26
CA ILE A 585 24.60 1.29 25.40
C ILE A 585 25.86 0.91 26.18
N LYS A 586 25.91 1.26 27.46
CA LYS A 586 27.00 0.91 28.36
C LYS A 586 26.71 -0.37 29.12
N ASP A 587 27.55 -1.37 28.94
CA ASP A 587 27.46 -2.64 29.66
C ASP A 587 27.80 -2.49 31.16
N GLU A 588 27.52 -3.52 31.95
CA GLU A 588 27.84 -3.55 33.40
C GLU A 588 29.34 -3.44 33.70
N LYS A 589 30.20 -3.78 32.73
CA LYS A 589 31.67 -3.68 32.84
C LYS A 589 32.19 -2.28 32.48
N GLY A 590 31.30 -1.37 32.10
CA GLY A 590 31.60 0.00 31.74
C GLY A 590 32.02 0.22 30.28
N ASN A 591 31.92 -0.78 29.41
CA ASN A 591 32.19 -0.64 27.97
C ASN A 591 30.95 -0.14 27.24
N SER A 592 31.11 0.90 26.41
CA SER A 592 30.03 1.41 25.57
C SER A 592 30.03 0.71 24.21
N GLN A 593 28.88 0.16 23.82
CA GLN A 593 28.61 -0.42 22.51
C GLN A 593 27.60 0.44 21.75
N MET A 594 27.92 0.77 20.50
CA MET A 594 27.01 1.50 19.62
C MET A 594 26.15 0.53 18.82
N ILE A 595 24.83 0.72 18.84
CA ILE A 595 23.88 -0.03 18.02
C ILE A 595 23.12 0.89 17.06
N GLN A 596 22.70 0.37 15.90
CA GLN A 596 21.88 1.09 14.95
C GLN A 596 20.39 0.91 15.29
N VAL A 597 19.67 2.00 15.56
CA VAL A 597 18.29 1.93 16.06
C VAL A 597 17.37 1.24 15.05
N SER A 598 17.59 1.43 13.75
CA SER A 598 16.80 0.78 12.68
C SER A 598 16.93 -0.74 12.66
N ASP A 599 18.06 -1.28 13.14
CA ASP A 599 18.42 -2.70 13.02
C ASP A 599 17.94 -3.51 14.23
N PHE A 600 17.78 -2.85 15.37
CA PHE A 600 17.47 -3.46 16.66
C PHE A 600 16.01 -3.24 17.08
N SER A 601 15.47 -4.19 17.85
CA SER A 601 14.31 -3.96 18.72
C SER A 601 14.83 -3.57 20.09
N ILE A 602 14.42 -2.41 20.60
CA ILE A 602 14.90 -1.90 21.89
C ILE A 602 13.77 -1.98 22.92
N HIS A 603 14.02 -2.71 24.00
CA HIS A 603 13.11 -2.83 25.13
C HIS A 603 13.72 -2.16 26.36
N ASP A 604 12.94 -1.31 27.01
CA ASP A 604 13.23 -0.85 28.37
C ASP A 604 13.07 -2.05 29.32
N ALA A 605 14.12 -2.36 30.09
CA ALA A 605 14.27 -3.62 30.80
C ALA A 605 15.03 -3.48 32.14
N MET A 606 14.80 -2.39 32.86
CA MET A 606 15.31 -2.20 34.22
C MET A 606 14.76 -3.25 35.19
N ILE A 607 15.66 -3.99 35.85
CA ILE A 607 15.31 -5.05 36.80
C ILE A 607 14.72 -4.44 38.08
N ASN A 608 13.79 -5.14 38.70
CA ASN A 608 13.03 -4.75 39.90
C ASN A 608 12.06 -3.56 39.69
N GLU A 609 11.86 -3.12 38.46
CA GLU A 609 10.84 -2.13 38.13
C GLU A 609 9.53 -2.79 37.72
N ILE A 610 8.41 -2.09 37.98
CA ILE A 610 7.08 -2.55 37.61
C ILE A 610 6.78 -2.12 36.17
N TYR A 611 6.35 -3.06 35.34
CA TYR A 611 5.90 -2.82 33.97
C TYR A 611 4.41 -3.09 33.83
N VAL A 612 3.78 -2.37 32.89
CA VAL A 612 2.44 -2.65 32.39
C VAL A 612 2.53 -3.18 30.95
N GLY A 613 1.90 -4.32 30.72
CA GLY A 613 1.80 -4.98 29.42
C GLY A 613 0.66 -4.44 28.55
N LYS A 614 0.60 -4.94 27.31
CA LYS A 614 -0.39 -4.55 26.29
C LYS A 614 -1.85 -4.75 26.76
N MET A 615 -2.09 -5.73 27.62
CA MET A 615 -3.43 -6.10 28.12
C MET A 615 -3.66 -5.68 29.57
N GLY A 616 -2.87 -4.72 30.08
CA GLY A 616 -3.03 -4.19 31.44
C GLY A 616 -2.53 -5.12 32.55
N ASP A 617 -1.92 -6.24 32.18
CA ASP A 617 -1.19 -7.07 33.12
C ASP A 617 0.04 -6.32 33.64
N THR A 618 0.33 -6.48 34.92
CA THR A 618 1.44 -5.80 35.59
C THR A 618 2.35 -6.82 36.25
N GLY A 619 3.62 -6.48 36.35
CA GLY A 619 4.59 -7.34 37.00
C GLY A 619 5.92 -6.64 37.22
N VAL A 620 6.64 -7.10 38.23
CA VAL A 620 8.03 -6.69 38.48
C VAL A 620 8.93 -7.48 37.53
N LEU A 621 9.75 -6.82 36.73
CA LEU A 621 10.74 -7.50 35.91
C LEU A 621 11.83 -8.09 36.81
N VAL A 622 12.01 -9.41 36.78
CA VAL A 622 12.99 -10.11 37.63
C VAL A 622 14.25 -10.45 36.84
N SER A 623 14.07 -10.95 35.62
CA SER A 623 15.18 -11.36 34.76
C SER A 623 14.75 -11.37 33.29
N TYR A 624 15.73 -11.52 32.40
CA TYR A 624 15.52 -11.83 31.00
C TYR A 624 16.53 -12.89 30.56
N GLU A 625 16.11 -13.74 29.63
CA GLU A 625 16.94 -14.78 29.05
C GLU A 625 16.83 -14.72 27.52
N THR A 626 17.84 -15.25 26.84
CA THR A 626 17.76 -15.45 25.39
C THR A 626 16.85 -16.65 25.12
N ALA A 627 15.84 -16.51 24.26
CA ALA A 627 14.92 -17.60 23.98
C ALA A 627 15.66 -18.81 23.39
N LYS A 628 15.21 -20.03 23.73
CA LYS A 628 15.76 -21.27 23.18
C LYS A 628 15.50 -21.42 21.67
N ASP A 629 14.45 -20.78 21.15
CA ASP A 629 13.99 -20.87 19.75
C ASP A 629 14.11 -19.55 18.97
N GLY A 630 15.15 -18.74 19.25
CA GLY A 630 15.50 -17.55 18.44
C GLY A 630 16.10 -16.41 19.26
N ASN A 631 16.36 -15.29 18.58
CA ASN A 631 17.14 -14.17 19.14
C ASN A 631 16.29 -13.18 19.96
N GLN A 632 14.98 -13.43 20.03
CA GLN A 632 14.08 -12.58 20.77
C GLN A 632 14.19 -12.92 22.27
N PRO A 633 14.51 -11.95 23.14
CA PRO A 633 14.61 -12.19 24.56
C PRO A 633 13.25 -12.53 25.18
N GLU A 634 13.27 -13.42 26.16
CA GLU A 634 12.15 -13.72 27.04
C GLU A 634 12.37 -13.03 28.38
N PHE A 635 11.42 -12.19 28.76
CA PHE A 635 11.41 -11.40 29.99
C PHE A 635 10.54 -12.10 31.02
N THR A 636 11.09 -12.33 32.21
CA THR A 636 10.42 -12.99 33.33
C THR A 636 9.92 -11.96 34.31
N PHE A 637 8.60 -11.98 34.53
CA PHE A 637 7.90 -11.08 35.43
C PHE A 637 7.39 -11.83 36.64
N ARG A 638 7.53 -11.22 37.82
CA ARG A 638 6.85 -11.65 39.04
C ARG A 638 5.54 -10.88 39.17
N THR A 639 4.45 -11.60 39.44
CA THR A 639 3.13 -10.95 39.58
C THR A 639 3.08 -10.09 40.84
N LEU A 640 2.30 -9.00 40.81
CA LEU A 640 2.02 -8.21 42.02
C LEU A 640 1.00 -8.87 42.96
N ASN A 641 0.30 -9.90 42.47
CA ASN A 641 -0.74 -10.62 43.23
C ASN A 641 -0.16 -11.69 44.16
N ASP A 642 0.93 -12.32 43.73
CA ASP A 642 1.54 -13.48 44.38
C ASP A 642 3.05 -13.44 44.10
N GLU A 643 3.83 -13.33 45.18
CA GLU A 643 5.29 -13.18 45.09
C GLU A 643 5.99 -14.43 44.52
N ASP A 644 5.35 -15.60 44.61
CA ASP A 644 5.91 -16.87 44.13
C ASP A 644 5.55 -17.16 42.67
N LYS A 645 4.61 -16.41 42.08
CA LYS A 645 4.14 -16.65 40.72
C LYS A 645 4.85 -15.77 39.70
N THR A 646 5.56 -16.42 38.77
CA THR A 646 6.21 -15.78 37.63
C THR A 646 5.54 -16.12 36.30
N TYR A 647 5.67 -15.23 35.32
CA TYR A 647 5.27 -15.47 33.92
C TYR A 647 6.30 -14.88 32.96
N THR A 648 6.41 -15.46 31.76
CA THR A 648 7.37 -15.00 30.74
C THR A 648 6.67 -14.34 29.57
N LYS A 649 7.35 -13.36 28.95
CA LYS A 649 6.87 -12.63 27.78
C LYS A 649 8.01 -12.29 26.83
N LYS A 650 7.68 -12.11 25.55
CA LYS A 650 8.64 -11.69 24.51
C LYS A 650 8.78 -10.17 24.36
N TYR A 651 8.26 -9.41 25.32
CA TYR A 651 8.31 -7.94 25.37
C TYR A 651 8.14 -7.49 26.82
N THR A 652 8.70 -6.33 27.18
CA THR A 652 8.64 -5.83 28.56
C THR A 652 7.37 -5.08 28.90
N GLY A 653 6.92 -4.19 28.02
CA GLY A 653 5.76 -3.33 28.27
C GLY A 653 6.17 -1.87 28.31
N LYS A 654 5.50 -1.08 29.15
CA LYS A 654 5.97 0.24 29.57
C LYS A 654 6.18 0.27 31.08
N PRO A 655 7.26 0.89 31.58
CA PRO A 655 7.47 1.00 33.01
C PRO A 655 6.38 1.88 33.64
N ILE A 656 6.00 1.61 34.88
CA ILE A 656 5.02 2.45 35.59
C ILE A 656 5.57 3.87 35.83
N SER A 657 6.90 4.02 36.00
CA SER A 657 7.56 5.32 36.09
C SER A 657 7.24 6.24 34.91
N PHE A 658 7.00 5.67 33.71
CA PHE A 658 6.53 6.45 32.56
C PHE A 658 5.21 7.17 32.86
N LEU A 659 4.23 6.51 33.48
CA LEU A 659 2.94 7.13 33.83
C LEU A 659 3.07 8.08 35.03
N GLU A 660 3.90 7.73 36.01
CA GLU A 660 4.17 8.58 37.18
C GLU A 660 4.83 9.90 36.78
N ASN A 661 5.72 9.87 35.78
CA ASN A 661 6.36 11.06 35.23
C ASN A 661 5.36 12.04 34.57
N PHE A 662 4.15 11.59 34.21
CA PHE A 662 3.10 12.48 33.69
C PHE A 662 2.15 13.02 34.78
N VAL A 663 2.35 12.68 36.05
CA VAL A 663 1.61 13.30 37.15
C VAL A 663 1.99 14.79 37.22
N ASN A 664 0.97 15.65 37.24
CA ASN A 664 1.04 17.10 37.12
C ASN A 664 1.55 17.64 35.77
N ASN A 665 1.65 16.80 34.75
CA ASN A 665 1.98 17.21 33.38
C ASN A 665 0.77 17.12 32.45
N GLU A 666 0.81 17.89 31.36
CA GLU A 666 -0.22 17.86 30.33
C GLU A 666 -0.24 16.53 29.57
N ILE A 667 -1.44 15.99 29.36
CA ILE A 667 -1.74 14.83 28.55
C ILE A 667 -2.89 15.12 27.58
N PHE A 668 -3.03 14.28 26.56
CA PHE A 668 -4.26 14.28 25.76
C PHE A 668 -5.30 13.36 26.40
N PHE A 669 -6.54 13.81 26.45
CA PHE A 669 -7.66 13.08 27.03
C PHE A 669 -8.82 13.02 26.06
N TYR A 670 -9.26 11.81 25.71
CA TYR A 670 -10.37 11.57 24.80
C TYR A 670 -11.64 11.20 25.55
N MET A 671 -12.61 12.11 25.49
CA MET A 671 -13.90 11.97 26.13
C MET A 671 -15.00 12.63 25.28
N ASP A 672 -16.17 12.01 25.21
CA ASP A 672 -17.34 12.44 24.44
C ASP A 672 -17.05 12.78 22.97
N GLY A 673 -16.21 11.96 22.34
CA GLY A 673 -15.84 12.12 20.94
C GLY A 673 -14.98 13.34 20.65
N VAL A 674 -14.17 13.80 21.62
CA VAL A 674 -13.27 14.96 21.50
C VAL A 674 -11.94 14.68 22.18
N ASP A 675 -10.85 15.00 21.50
CA ASP A 675 -9.52 15.11 22.09
C ASP A 675 -9.31 16.46 22.79
N ARG A 676 -8.88 16.43 24.05
CA ARG A 676 -8.73 17.60 24.93
C ARG A 676 -7.39 17.57 25.67
N GLY A 677 -6.97 18.73 26.19
CA GLY A 677 -5.92 18.77 27.20
C GLY A 677 -6.44 18.33 28.57
N ALA A 678 -5.63 17.59 29.32
CA ALA A 678 -5.90 17.27 30.71
C ALA A 678 -4.58 17.16 31.50
N ILE A 679 -4.68 17.19 32.83
CA ILE A 679 -3.54 16.97 33.74
C ILE A 679 -3.83 15.76 34.62
N ILE A 680 -2.86 14.87 34.80
CA ILE A 680 -2.98 13.76 35.76
C ILE A 680 -2.69 14.32 37.16
N LYS A 681 -3.71 14.57 37.96
CA LYS A 681 -3.56 15.10 39.33
C LYS A 681 -3.06 14.04 40.30
N LYS A 682 -3.55 12.81 40.15
CA LYS A 682 -3.17 11.69 41.00
C LYS A 682 -3.23 10.38 40.24
N PHE A 683 -2.20 9.56 40.41
CA PHE A 683 -2.18 8.19 39.93
C PHE A 683 -1.82 7.27 41.10
N LYS A 684 -2.58 6.18 41.27
CA LYS A 684 -2.28 5.12 42.23
C LYS A 684 -2.36 3.78 41.53
N LEU A 685 -1.23 3.09 41.50
CA LEU A 685 -1.13 1.74 40.96
C LEU A 685 -1.92 0.74 41.83
N GLY A 686 -2.78 -0.06 41.20
CA GLY A 686 -3.44 -1.22 41.79
C GLY A 686 -2.60 -2.50 41.60
N LYS A 687 -3.12 -3.68 41.98
CA LYS A 687 -2.36 -4.92 41.72
C LYS A 687 -2.29 -5.25 40.24
N THR A 688 -3.28 -4.81 39.47
CA THR A 688 -3.31 -4.80 38.01
C THR A 688 -3.53 -3.39 37.50
N PHE A 689 -3.24 -3.13 36.23
CA PHE A 689 -3.57 -1.84 35.62
C PHE A 689 -5.08 -1.56 35.71
N SER A 690 -5.91 -2.60 35.56
CA SER A 690 -7.38 -2.51 35.68
C SER A 690 -7.85 -1.96 37.03
N GLU A 691 -7.14 -2.26 38.12
CA GLU A 691 -7.44 -1.82 39.49
C GLU A 691 -6.82 -0.46 39.85
N SER A 692 -6.00 0.10 38.96
CA SER A 692 -5.33 1.38 39.21
C SER A 692 -6.31 2.54 39.17
N THR A 693 -6.09 3.59 39.96
CA THR A 693 -6.96 4.76 39.99
C THR A 693 -6.25 6.00 39.48
N PHE A 694 -6.96 6.76 38.64
CA PHE A 694 -6.50 8.01 38.07
C PHE A 694 -7.48 9.13 38.41
N VAL A 695 -6.94 10.29 38.78
CA VAL A 695 -7.69 11.54 38.94
C VAL A 695 -7.13 12.53 37.94
N PHE A 696 -8.00 13.03 37.07
CA PHE A 696 -7.66 13.95 35.99
C PHE A 696 -8.33 15.30 36.21
N ASP A 697 -7.61 16.37 35.92
CA ASP A 697 -8.17 17.71 35.74
C ASP A 697 -8.36 17.90 34.22
N VAL A 698 -9.60 17.79 33.74
CA VAL A 698 -9.93 17.80 32.30
C VAL A 698 -10.46 19.17 31.91
N ASP A 699 -9.91 19.75 30.85
CA ASP A 699 -10.40 21.01 30.31
C ASP A 699 -11.73 20.82 29.55
N HIS A 700 -12.79 21.42 30.09
CA HIS A 700 -14.10 21.58 29.46
C HIS A 700 -14.30 23.01 28.95
N SER A 701 -13.56 23.39 27.91
CA SER A 701 -13.72 24.69 27.21
C SER A 701 -13.42 25.90 28.12
N GLY A 702 -12.33 25.81 28.89
CA GLY A 702 -11.89 26.81 29.85
C GLY A 702 -12.36 26.57 31.29
N VAL A 703 -13.16 25.52 31.54
CA VAL A 703 -13.57 25.09 32.89
C VAL A 703 -12.93 23.75 33.19
N ILE A 704 -12.12 23.68 34.26
CA ILE A 704 -11.45 22.45 34.67
C ILE A 704 -12.43 21.61 35.50
N GLU A 705 -12.68 20.38 35.07
CA GLU A 705 -13.49 19.40 35.79
C GLU A 705 -12.63 18.24 36.29
N GLU A 706 -12.78 17.87 37.56
CA GLU A 706 -12.06 16.74 38.14
C GLU A 706 -12.80 15.42 37.82
N VAL A 707 -12.12 14.50 37.13
CA VAL A 707 -12.67 13.22 36.70
C VAL A 707 -11.83 12.09 37.29
N SER A 708 -12.46 11.22 38.09
CA SER A 708 -11.83 10.04 38.69
C SER A 708 -12.24 8.76 37.95
N LEU A 709 -11.28 7.99 37.45
CA LEU A 709 -11.51 6.75 36.70
C LEU A 709 -10.60 5.62 37.15
N GLU A 710 -11.13 4.40 37.11
CA GLU A 710 -10.37 3.16 37.27
C GLU A 710 -9.73 2.75 35.93
N GLY A 711 -8.56 2.12 36.00
CA GLY A 711 -7.81 1.69 34.83
C GLY A 711 -8.58 0.76 33.91
N LYS A 712 -9.50 -0.07 34.43
CA LYS A 712 -10.38 -0.96 33.62
C LYS A 712 -11.24 -0.22 32.60
N ASN A 713 -11.48 1.08 32.85
CA ASN A 713 -12.27 1.98 32.02
C ASN A 713 -11.38 2.86 31.11
N LEU A 714 -10.07 2.64 31.07
CA LEU A 714 -9.13 3.44 30.31
C LEU A 714 -8.45 2.63 29.20
N LEU A 715 -8.01 3.36 28.17
CA LEU A 715 -7.17 2.88 27.09
C LEU A 715 -6.10 3.95 26.85
N ILE A 716 -4.82 3.61 26.96
CA ILE A 716 -3.72 4.56 26.75
C ILE A 716 -3.13 4.33 25.36
N GLU A 717 -3.14 5.34 24.51
CA GLU A 717 -2.34 5.40 23.27
C GLU A 717 -0.98 6.01 23.58
N LEU A 718 0.07 5.25 23.28
CA LEU A 718 1.45 5.67 23.44
C LEU A 718 1.87 6.54 22.24
N PRO A 719 2.76 7.53 22.45
CA PRO A 719 3.22 8.36 21.36
C PRO A 719 3.97 7.60 20.27
N PRO A 720 3.97 8.10 19.02
CA PRO A 720 3.23 9.28 18.56
C PRO A 720 1.70 9.08 18.49
N VAL A 721 0.95 10.11 18.90
CA VAL A 721 -0.51 10.05 19.09
C VAL A 721 -1.27 10.73 17.96
N LEU A 722 -2.46 10.22 17.64
CA LEU A 722 -3.36 10.80 16.63
C LEU A 722 -4.47 11.62 17.31
N LEU A 723 -4.55 12.90 16.98
CA LEU A 723 -5.62 13.80 17.40
C LEU A 723 -6.62 13.98 16.25
N ARG A 724 -7.90 13.76 16.54
CA ARG A 724 -8.98 13.84 15.54
C ARG A 724 -9.76 15.14 15.71
N PHE A 725 -9.94 15.87 14.62
CA PHE A 725 -10.66 17.14 14.62
C PHE A 725 -12.03 17.00 13.95
N SER A 726 -13.06 17.55 14.57
CA SER A 726 -14.45 17.47 14.12
C SER A 726 -14.95 18.86 13.77
N LYS A 727 -15.60 18.98 12.62
CA LYS A 727 -16.16 20.25 12.11
C LYS A 727 -17.18 20.86 13.06
N ASP A 728 -17.89 20.04 13.83
CA ASP A 728 -18.98 20.49 14.69
C ASP A 728 -18.49 20.94 16.08
N LYS A 729 -17.19 20.80 16.36
CA LYS A 729 -16.60 21.05 17.69
C LYS A 729 -15.37 21.98 17.64
N ILE A 730 -15.30 22.83 16.61
CA ILE A 730 -14.15 23.72 16.32
C ILE A 730 -13.72 24.52 17.55
N ALA A 731 -14.63 25.26 18.20
CA ALA A 731 -14.27 26.12 19.34
C ALA A 731 -13.57 25.34 20.47
N LYS A 732 -14.09 24.16 20.84
CA LYS A 732 -13.51 23.31 21.88
C LYS A 732 -12.13 22.78 21.50
N GLN A 733 -11.96 22.44 20.23
CA GLN A 733 -10.71 21.89 19.73
C GLN A 733 -9.63 22.96 19.49
N THR A 734 -10.00 24.25 19.47
CA THR A 734 -9.02 25.35 19.31
C THR A 734 -8.05 25.36 20.46
N VAL A 735 -8.56 25.19 21.68
CA VAL A 735 -7.76 25.13 22.90
C VAL A 735 -6.79 23.94 22.83
N THR A 736 -7.27 22.75 22.44
CA THR A 736 -6.40 21.57 22.24
C THR A 736 -5.32 21.82 21.18
N MET A 737 -5.62 22.55 20.11
CA MET A 737 -4.61 22.87 19.09
C MET A 737 -3.61 23.94 19.56
N GLN A 738 -4.03 24.87 20.42
CA GLN A 738 -3.13 25.86 21.01
C GLN A 738 -2.07 25.21 21.92
N THR A 739 -2.38 24.10 22.59
CA THR A 739 -1.38 23.34 23.37
C THR A 739 -0.31 22.69 22.47
N LEU A 740 -0.51 22.65 21.15
CA LEU A 740 0.46 22.16 20.18
C LEU A 740 1.44 23.24 19.70
N ILE A 741 1.26 24.51 20.08
CA ILE A 741 2.17 25.59 19.70
C ILE A 741 3.59 25.28 20.20
N GLY A 742 4.58 25.41 19.31
CA GLY A 742 5.97 25.03 19.53
C GLY A 742 6.26 23.52 19.39
N LYS A 743 5.24 22.66 19.30
CA LYS A 743 5.39 21.20 19.17
C LYS A 743 5.49 20.79 17.71
N SER A 744 6.13 19.64 17.48
CA SER A 744 6.26 19.07 16.14
C SER A 744 5.16 18.10 15.80
N VAL A 745 4.58 18.31 14.63
CA VAL A 745 3.37 17.62 14.19
C VAL A 745 3.42 17.31 12.70
N ILE A 746 2.65 16.32 12.28
CA ILE A 746 2.23 16.18 10.88
C ILE A 746 0.77 16.58 10.77
N LEU A 747 0.51 17.61 9.96
CA LEU A 747 -0.83 18.07 9.64
C LEU A 747 -1.36 17.29 8.44
N TYR A 748 -2.43 16.54 8.63
CA TYR A 748 -3.15 15.91 7.53
C TYR A 748 -4.30 16.82 7.11
N THR A 749 -4.19 17.35 5.90
CA THR A 749 -5.18 18.25 5.32
C THR A 749 -5.98 17.52 4.24
N LYS A 750 -7.12 18.08 3.85
CA LYS A 750 -7.93 17.57 2.73
C LYS A 750 -7.19 17.52 1.40
N GLU A 751 -6.15 18.32 1.24
CA GLU A 751 -5.29 18.31 0.05
C GLU A 751 -4.11 17.34 0.22
N GLU A 752 -3.69 17.08 1.47
CA GLU A 752 -2.51 16.29 1.83
C GLU A 752 -2.87 15.11 2.75
N ILE A 753 -3.79 14.26 2.28
CA ILE A 753 -4.34 13.14 3.08
C ILE A 753 -3.34 11.99 3.23
N GLU A 754 -2.50 11.73 2.22
CA GLU A 754 -1.60 10.57 2.25
C GLU A 754 -0.27 10.85 2.96
N VAL A 755 0.31 12.02 2.69
CA VAL A 755 1.71 12.31 3.03
C VAL A 755 1.82 13.26 4.23
N GLY A 756 0.79 14.08 4.43
CA GLY A 756 0.73 15.09 5.49
C GLY A 756 1.85 16.14 5.39
N ILE A 757 1.75 17.20 6.19
CA ILE A 757 2.73 18.29 6.24
C ILE A 757 3.49 18.19 7.56
N ALA A 758 4.75 17.76 7.51
CA ALA A 758 5.63 17.74 8.68
C ALA A 758 6.10 19.16 9.02
N CYS A 759 5.73 19.67 10.19
CA CYS A 759 5.98 21.05 10.57
C CYS A 759 6.02 21.25 12.09
N GLN A 760 6.39 22.46 12.51
CA GLN A 760 6.23 22.95 13.87
C GLN A 760 5.07 23.94 13.91
N MET A 761 4.13 23.77 14.83
CA MET A 761 3.02 24.72 14.97
C MET A 761 3.51 26.01 15.62
N ILE A 762 3.15 27.17 15.06
CA ILE A 762 3.53 28.50 15.60
C ILE A 762 2.32 29.23 16.18
N GLY A 763 1.16 29.10 15.54
CA GLY A 763 -0.05 29.83 15.95
C GLY A 763 -1.32 29.12 15.49
N VAL A 764 -2.39 29.27 16.27
CA VAL A 764 -3.70 28.71 15.94
C VAL A 764 -4.79 29.71 16.29
N ASP A 765 -5.66 29.95 15.32
CA ASP A 765 -6.91 30.69 15.47
C ASP A 765 -8.11 29.80 15.06
N GLU A 766 -9.33 30.30 15.21
CA GLU A 766 -10.56 29.62 14.77
C GLU A 766 -10.58 29.36 13.26
N LYS A 767 -9.91 30.21 12.46
CA LYS A 767 -9.92 30.12 10.99
C LYS A 767 -8.66 29.52 10.40
N LYS A 768 -7.50 29.70 11.05
CA LYS A 768 -6.19 29.43 10.45
C LYS A 768 -5.26 28.71 11.42
N VAL A 769 -4.32 27.97 10.85
CA VAL A 769 -3.18 27.39 11.55
C VAL A 769 -1.91 27.88 10.88
N GLN A 770 -1.01 28.45 11.68
CA GLN A 770 0.30 28.93 11.27
C GLN A 770 1.34 27.91 11.70
N TYR A 771 2.23 27.55 10.77
CA TYR A 771 3.25 26.54 11.00
C TYR A 771 4.57 26.89 10.32
N LYS A 772 5.67 26.36 10.88
CA LYS A 772 7.02 26.49 10.35
C LYS A 772 7.48 25.19 9.74
N ILE A 773 8.14 25.28 8.58
CA ILE A 773 9.01 24.21 8.08
C ILE A 773 10.42 24.81 8.02
N LYS A 774 11.32 24.30 8.87
CA LYS A 774 12.65 24.89 9.13
C LYS A 774 12.57 26.39 9.46
N ASP A 775 12.87 27.26 8.50
CA ASP A 775 12.93 28.71 8.65
C ASP A 775 11.80 29.46 7.96
N LYS A 776 10.93 28.75 7.23
CA LYS A 776 9.82 29.34 6.48
C LYS A 776 8.51 29.16 7.22
N GLU A 777 7.71 30.22 7.27
CA GLU A 777 6.37 30.23 7.87
C GLU A 777 5.30 30.09 6.79
N PHE A 778 4.27 29.31 7.10
CA PHE A 778 3.15 29.00 6.22
C PHE A 778 1.85 29.09 7.01
N GLU A 779 0.74 29.24 6.28
CA GLU A 779 -0.61 29.24 6.86
C GLU A 779 -1.49 28.23 6.12
N GLU A 780 -2.32 27.49 6.86
CA GLU A 780 -3.38 26.66 6.29
C GLU A 780 -4.74 27.01 6.90
N GLU A 781 -5.81 26.84 6.13
CA GLU A 781 -7.16 26.99 6.66
C GLU A 781 -7.48 25.84 7.62
N ARG A 782 -7.91 26.16 8.84
CA ARG A 782 -8.19 25.16 9.87
C ARG A 782 -9.25 24.14 9.44
N LYS A 783 -10.29 24.58 8.73
CA LYS A 783 -11.36 23.70 8.22
C LYS A 783 -10.87 22.63 7.24
N LYS A 784 -9.63 22.74 6.75
CA LYS A 784 -9.00 21.75 5.88
C LYS A 784 -8.20 20.71 6.65
N ILE A 785 -7.92 20.91 7.94
CA ILE A 785 -7.19 19.94 8.76
C ILE A 785 -8.18 18.91 9.31
N ASP A 786 -7.97 17.65 8.96
CA ASP A 786 -8.82 16.54 9.41
C ASP A 786 -8.19 15.84 10.64
N TYR A 787 -6.87 15.64 10.63
CA TYR A 787 -6.14 14.97 11.70
C TYR A 787 -4.76 15.59 11.94
N ILE A 788 -4.27 15.51 13.17
CA ILE A 788 -2.90 15.89 13.52
C ILE A 788 -2.20 14.72 14.19
N TYR A 789 -1.03 14.37 13.68
CA TYR A 789 -0.17 13.37 14.28
C TYR A 789 0.91 14.07 15.09
N VAL A 790 0.96 13.82 16.40
CA VAL A 790 1.84 14.52 17.34
C VAL A 790 3.01 13.60 17.71
N PHE A 791 4.23 14.05 17.42
CA PHE A 791 5.46 13.28 17.68
C PHE A 791 6.04 13.46 19.09
N ASN A 792 5.47 14.37 19.88
CA ASN A 792 5.89 14.63 21.24
C ASN A 792 5.64 13.43 22.18
N ASP A 793 6.11 13.53 23.42
CA ASP A 793 6.09 12.49 24.45
C ASP A 793 4.78 12.32 25.19
N ILE A 794 3.81 13.14 24.82
CA ILE A 794 2.54 13.26 25.49
C ILE A 794 1.63 12.08 25.13
N PRO A 795 1.29 11.18 26.07
CA PRO A 795 0.38 10.08 25.81
C PRO A 795 -1.06 10.60 25.65
N LYS A 796 -1.90 9.77 25.03
CA LYS A 796 -3.34 10.02 24.91
C LYS A 796 -4.11 8.98 25.71
N ILE A 797 -4.87 9.43 26.70
CA ILE A 797 -5.74 8.59 27.53
C ILE A 797 -7.16 8.68 27.00
N MET A 798 -7.78 7.54 26.75
CA MET A 798 -9.13 7.44 26.20
C MET A 798 -10.05 6.72 27.17
N VAL A 799 -11.26 7.24 27.36
CA VAL A 799 -12.30 6.55 28.11
C VAL A 799 -12.81 5.37 27.30
N LYS A 800 -12.58 4.14 27.78
CA LYS A 800 -12.81 2.88 27.07
C LYS A 800 -14.26 2.66 26.63
N ASN A 801 -15.24 3.18 27.37
CA ASN A 801 -16.66 3.10 27.00
C ASN A 801 -17.09 4.15 25.97
N HIS A 802 -16.26 5.17 25.74
CA HIS A 802 -16.47 6.19 24.73
C HIS A 802 -15.82 5.80 23.40
N VAL A 803 -14.98 4.76 23.40
CA VAL A 803 -14.46 4.10 22.21
C VAL A 803 -15.34 2.90 21.90
N SER A 804 -15.76 2.77 20.64
CA SER A 804 -16.69 1.72 20.26
C SER A 804 -16.09 0.32 20.42
N PHE A 805 -16.92 -0.71 20.43
CA PHE A 805 -16.43 -2.09 20.49
C PHE A 805 -15.56 -2.45 19.29
N VAL A 806 -15.95 -2.05 18.08
CA VAL A 806 -15.23 -2.36 16.85
C VAL A 806 -13.89 -1.63 16.82
N ASP A 807 -13.86 -0.34 17.18
CA ASP A 807 -12.62 0.42 17.29
C ASP A 807 -11.66 -0.26 18.27
N ARG A 808 -12.14 -0.65 19.46
CA ARG A 808 -11.32 -1.38 20.45
C ARG A 808 -10.77 -2.69 19.91
N LEU A 809 -11.55 -3.43 19.12
CA LEU A 809 -11.09 -4.67 18.49
C LEU A 809 -9.97 -4.41 17.48
N ILE A 810 -10.12 -3.39 16.62
CA ILE A 810 -9.10 -3.01 15.63
C ILE A 810 -7.82 -2.52 16.31
N LEU A 811 -7.95 -1.68 17.34
CA LEU A 811 -6.82 -1.24 18.15
C LEU A 811 -6.12 -2.43 18.82
N ARG A 812 -6.86 -3.45 19.24
CA ARG A 812 -6.27 -4.68 19.83
C ARG A 812 -5.54 -5.53 18.78
N LEU A 813 -6.05 -5.59 17.56
CA LEU A 813 -5.41 -6.29 16.44
C LEU A 813 -4.12 -5.59 15.99
N SER A 814 -4.12 -4.25 15.90
CA SER A 814 -2.92 -3.48 15.56
C SER A 814 -1.83 -3.60 16.62
N ASN A 815 -2.23 -3.70 17.90
CA ASN A 815 -1.32 -3.87 19.04
C ASN A 815 -0.63 -5.25 19.11
N ARG A 816 -0.92 -6.20 18.21
CA ARG A 816 -0.30 -7.55 18.23
C ARG A 816 1.20 -7.50 17.97
N LYS A 817 1.63 -6.71 16.99
CA LYS A 817 3.05 -6.59 16.60
C LYS A 817 3.78 -5.64 17.55
N ASP A 818 3.40 -4.37 17.53
CA ASP A 818 4.04 -3.32 18.34
C ASP A 818 3.13 -2.90 19.49
N MET A 819 3.72 -2.50 20.62
CA MET A 819 2.96 -1.96 21.75
C MET A 819 2.66 -0.49 21.51
N LYS A 820 1.51 -0.19 20.91
CA LYS A 820 0.98 1.16 20.72
C LYS A 820 -0.09 1.51 21.77
N TYR A 821 -0.80 0.52 22.29
CA TYR A 821 -1.90 0.73 23.23
C TYR A 821 -1.71 -0.08 24.51
N ILE A 822 -2.13 0.47 25.66
CA ILE A 822 -2.30 -0.24 26.93
C ILE A 822 -3.80 -0.36 27.20
N PHE A 823 -4.30 -1.59 27.23
CA PHE A 823 -5.71 -1.87 27.52
C PHE A 823 -5.93 -2.05 29.02
N GLY A 824 -6.85 -1.24 29.56
CA GLY A 824 -7.47 -1.36 30.87
C GLY A 824 -8.22 -2.66 31.12
#